data_AF-A0A5C7GSA0-F1
#
_entry.id   AF-A0A5C7GSA0-F1
#
_cell.length_a   1.000
_cell.length_b   1.000
_cell.length_c   1.000
_cell.angle_alpha   90.00
_cell.angle_beta   90.00
_cell.angle_gamma   90.00
#
_symmetry.space_group_name_H-M   'P 1'
#
loop_
_entity.id
_entity.type
_entity.pdbx_description
1 polymer ?
#
loop_
_entity_poly.entity_id
_entity_poly.type
_entity_poly.pdbx_seq_one_letter_code
_entity_poly.pdbx_strand_id
1 'polypeptide(L)'
;MKSEAGSNTMPERQSANYKPNEEEDMNRQAEKLKEEVKLMFGKSMEVLAKLEFIDILMKLGLSILFEKEIMEALDTIAASIKINNYTLEEDLYATALCFRLLRLHGHEISQDIFRGFMDGNGSFSTSKCRDIKGLIELFEASHVALEGENILEEAKGFSNGILGGAYSTLDGELAAKVAHILELPTHWRLDWFQVKWHLKLYERNKGINSTTTILCELAKLNFNMVQATHQNELKEVSRWWKNLGLVGKLNFARDRVVESFMTGLGLVSDPKQSSYRKWFAKAIALVIVIDDIYDVYGSLEELQHFTDAVDRWDSNEIQHLPEYMKIFFQALYDTINEIANEIQHEKGWNQVLPYLKNVWVDHTKALLMEAKWYKEGYIPSLQEYLSIGWITSGCLVLGVLSFFSIMNEVSDDMEHFLEKNQQIMHDPCTIVRLWNDLSTSKAEIERGDAPSAIQCYMREANVSEEIARNHITDLISKTLTKVNGLVLAPSAASMKPFVNVLANYARVAYCFYQDGDGFGVQEDLKSKIVSVLIEPMDRVIESFVTGLGLVSDPKQSSYRKWFAKAIALVIVIDDIYDVYGSLEELQHFTNAVDWLVFILLLLFFCERVDRWDSKEIQHLPEYMKIFFQALHDTINEMADEIQHEKGWNKVLPYLKKVAEVERGDAPSVIQCYIYIARSKCFRGDGSKSHYRLDK
;
A
#
# COMPACT_ATOMS: atom_id res chain seq x y z
N MET A 1 -21.10 -59.18 -33.18
CA MET A 1 -21.50 -59.03 -31.76
C MET A 1 -20.27 -58.73 -30.94
N LYS A 2 -20.03 -57.44 -30.65
CA LYS A 2 -19.06 -56.95 -29.68
C LYS A 2 -19.79 -55.91 -28.83
N SER A 3 -19.67 -56.04 -27.51
CA SER A 3 -20.25 -55.17 -26.50
C SER A 3 -19.36 -53.95 -26.28
N GLU A 4 -19.90 -52.75 -26.48
CA GLU A 4 -19.26 -51.50 -26.08
C GLU A 4 -19.82 -51.04 -24.73
N ALA A 5 -18.91 -50.87 -23.77
CA ALA A 5 -19.17 -50.22 -22.49
C ALA A 5 -19.01 -48.72 -22.67
N GLY A 6 -20.05 -47.95 -22.34
CA GLY A 6 -20.07 -46.50 -22.44
C GLY A 6 -19.21 -45.83 -21.38
N SER A 7 -18.38 -44.88 -21.82
CA SER A 7 -17.67 -43.93 -20.97
C SER A 7 -18.64 -42.83 -20.48
N ASN A 8 -18.81 -42.71 -19.16
CA ASN A 8 -19.41 -41.53 -18.54
C ASN A 8 -18.36 -40.41 -18.49
N THR A 9 -18.39 -39.49 -19.45
CA THR A 9 -17.77 -38.17 -19.32
C THR A 9 -18.84 -37.17 -18.88
N MET A 10 -18.64 -36.53 -17.72
CA MET A 10 -19.46 -35.39 -17.30
C MET A 10 -19.19 -34.22 -18.26
N PRO A 11 -20.22 -33.47 -18.71
CA PRO A 11 -20.01 -32.27 -19.50
C PRO A 11 -19.43 -31.16 -18.60
N GLU A 12 -18.38 -30.49 -19.09
CA GLU A 12 -17.83 -29.25 -18.52
C GLU A 12 -18.95 -28.22 -18.33
N ARG A 13 -18.98 -27.60 -17.14
CA ARG A 13 -19.84 -26.46 -16.87
C ARG A 13 -19.27 -25.22 -17.56
N GLN A 14 -19.91 -24.79 -18.63
CA GLN A 14 -19.83 -23.40 -19.07
C GLN A 14 -20.59 -22.53 -18.06
N SER A 15 -19.87 -21.72 -17.28
CA SER A 15 -20.50 -20.64 -16.52
C SER A 15 -21.06 -19.61 -17.51
N ALA A 16 -22.31 -19.18 -17.31
CA ALA A 16 -22.93 -18.17 -18.15
C ALA A 16 -22.10 -16.87 -18.12
N ASN A 17 -21.52 -16.55 -19.27
CA ASN A 17 -20.65 -15.42 -19.51
C ASN A 17 -21.50 -14.13 -19.60
N TYR A 18 -21.62 -13.38 -18.50
CA TYR A 18 -22.29 -12.07 -18.47
C TYR A 18 -21.36 -10.91 -18.05
N LYS A 19 -20.03 -11.10 -18.16
CA LYS A 19 -18.99 -10.11 -17.83
C LYS A 19 -18.12 -9.52 -18.99
N PRO A 20 -18.08 -10.02 -20.24
CA PRO A 20 -17.07 -9.55 -21.20
C PRO A 20 -17.14 -8.08 -21.65
N ASN A 21 -18.32 -7.44 -21.64
CA ASN A 21 -18.49 -6.14 -22.32
C ASN A 21 -18.01 -4.91 -21.55
N GLU A 22 -17.99 -4.92 -20.21
CA GLU A 22 -17.70 -3.71 -19.41
C GLU A 22 -16.20 -3.51 -19.17
N GLU A 23 -15.47 -4.58 -18.87
CA GLU A 23 -14.01 -4.53 -18.74
C GLU A 23 -13.36 -4.13 -20.07
N GLU A 24 -13.86 -4.66 -21.18
CA GLU A 24 -13.43 -4.26 -22.52
C GLU A 24 -13.72 -2.78 -22.82
N ASP A 25 -14.88 -2.25 -22.41
CA ASP A 25 -15.25 -0.85 -22.65
C ASP A 25 -14.39 0.11 -21.79
N MET A 26 -14.15 -0.24 -20.52
CA MET A 26 -13.24 0.50 -19.65
C MET A 26 -11.81 0.53 -20.19
N ASN A 27 -11.30 -0.62 -20.65
CA ASN A 27 -9.97 -0.71 -21.25
C ASN A 27 -9.88 0.14 -22.52
N ARG A 28 -10.90 0.12 -23.38
CA ARG A 28 -10.96 0.98 -24.58
C ARG A 28 -10.99 2.46 -24.21
N GLN A 29 -11.76 2.85 -23.21
CA GLN A 29 -11.82 4.24 -22.75
C GLN A 29 -10.49 4.69 -22.14
N ALA A 30 -9.86 3.86 -21.31
CA ALA A 30 -8.57 4.14 -20.70
C ALA A 30 -7.49 4.33 -21.77
N GLU A 31 -7.42 3.45 -22.78
CA GLU A 31 -6.46 3.57 -23.88
C GLU A 31 -6.73 4.82 -24.73
N LYS A 32 -8.00 5.17 -24.99
CA LYS A 32 -8.33 6.42 -25.68
C LYS A 32 -7.82 7.64 -24.92
N LEU A 33 -8.12 7.75 -23.62
CA LEU A 33 -7.68 8.87 -22.78
C LEU A 33 -6.16 8.92 -22.65
N LYS A 34 -5.50 7.76 -22.57
CA LYS A 34 -4.04 7.65 -22.54
C LYS A 34 -3.41 8.20 -23.82
N GLU A 35 -3.94 7.88 -25.00
CA GLU A 35 -3.48 8.46 -26.26
C GLU A 35 -3.73 9.98 -26.32
N GLU A 36 -4.86 10.47 -25.80
CA GLU A 36 -5.10 11.91 -25.69
C GLU A 36 -4.04 12.61 -24.81
N VAL A 37 -3.66 12.00 -23.69
CA VAL A 37 -2.60 12.52 -22.79
C VAL A 37 -1.22 12.47 -23.46
N LYS A 38 -0.89 11.40 -24.21
CA LYS A 38 0.34 11.36 -25.02
C LYS A 38 0.41 12.49 -26.03
N LEU A 39 -0.71 12.80 -26.70
CA LEU A 39 -0.78 13.95 -27.62
C LEU A 39 -0.54 15.28 -26.90
N MET A 40 -0.89 15.40 -25.61
CA MET A 40 -0.58 16.59 -24.82
C MET A 40 0.92 16.74 -24.58
N PHE A 41 1.68 15.64 -24.46
CA PHE A 41 3.13 15.72 -24.36
C PHE A 41 3.79 16.31 -25.62
N GLY A 42 3.21 16.07 -26.80
CA GLY A 42 3.71 16.60 -28.08
C GLY A 42 3.32 18.06 -28.36
N LYS A 43 2.46 18.68 -27.55
CA LYS A 43 2.09 20.10 -27.71
C LYS A 43 3.21 21.01 -27.21
N SER A 44 3.39 22.14 -27.89
CA SER A 44 4.24 23.22 -27.39
C SER A 44 3.60 23.81 -26.14
N MET A 45 4.33 23.74 -25.02
CA MET A 45 3.94 24.27 -23.71
C MET A 45 5.07 25.16 -23.19
N GLU A 46 4.72 26.21 -22.46
CA GLU A 46 5.70 26.91 -21.62
C GLU A 46 6.26 25.94 -20.57
N VAL A 47 7.51 26.16 -20.14
CA VAL A 47 8.22 25.27 -19.21
C VAL A 47 7.42 25.05 -17.92
N LEU A 48 6.88 26.13 -17.33
CA LEU A 48 6.07 26.04 -16.12
C LEU A 48 4.82 25.19 -16.32
N ALA A 49 4.06 25.41 -17.39
CA ALA A 49 2.87 24.62 -17.70
C ALA A 49 3.21 23.13 -17.92
N LYS A 50 4.37 22.83 -18.51
CA LYS A 50 4.86 21.46 -18.68
C LYS A 50 5.19 20.80 -17.33
N LEU A 51 5.86 21.53 -16.43
CA LEU A 51 6.17 21.06 -15.08
C LEU A 51 4.89 20.83 -14.26
N GLU A 52 3.92 21.74 -14.30
CA GLU A 52 2.63 21.58 -13.62
C GLU A 52 1.87 20.36 -14.16
N PHE A 53 1.90 20.13 -15.48
CA PHE A 53 1.28 18.96 -16.09
C PHE A 53 1.92 17.64 -15.61
N ILE A 54 3.25 17.58 -15.53
CA ILE A 54 3.99 16.42 -15.00
C ILE A 54 3.67 16.21 -13.52
N ASP A 55 3.66 17.27 -12.73
CA ASP A 55 3.35 17.20 -11.30
C ASP A 55 1.93 16.67 -11.03
N ILE A 56 0.94 17.09 -11.82
CA ILE A 56 -0.43 16.57 -11.75
C ILE A 56 -0.47 15.09 -12.13
N LEU A 57 0.23 14.67 -13.19
CA LEU A 57 0.30 13.27 -13.59
C LEU A 57 0.86 12.38 -12.47
N MET A 58 1.94 12.81 -11.83
CA MET A 58 2.54 12.09 -10.70
C MET A 58 1.57 11.99 -9.52
N LYS A 59 0.99 13.12 -9.10
CA LYS A 59 0.02 13.17 -7.99
C LYS A 59 -1.25 12.35 -8.21
N LEU A 60 -1.64 12.16 -9.48
CA LEU A 60 -2.76 11.32 -9.87
C LEU A 60 -2.40 9.84 -10.09
N GLY A 61 -1.16 9.43 -9.82
CA GLY A 61 -0.72 8.04 -9.99
C GLY A 61 -0.67 7.59 -11.45
N LEU A 62 -0.51 8.54 -12.38
CA LEU A 62 -0.47 8.29 -13.83
C LEU A 62 0.97 8.20 -14.37
N SER A 63 1.99 8.49 -13.56
CA SER A 63 3.40 8.43 -13.95
C SER A 63 3.77 7.07 -14.58
N ILE A 64 3.27 5.97 -14.02
CA ILE A 64 3.49 4.59 -14.52
C ILE A 64 3.05 4.37 -15.98
N LEU A 65 2.15 5.20 -16.50
CA LEU A 65 1.65 5.11 -17.88
C LEU A 65 2.49 5.93 -18.87
N PHE A 66 3.27 6.89 -18.38
CA PHE A 66 3.96 7.92 -19.18
C PHE A 66 5.43 8.13 -18.75
N GLU A 67 6.07 7.13 -18.15
CA GLU A 67 7.43 7.24 -17.61
C GLU A 67 8.43 7.77 -18.64
N LYS A 68 8.34 7.27 -19.89
CA LYS A 68 9.21 7.69 -20.98
C LYS A 68 8.98 9.17 -21.33
N GLU A 69 7.74 9.56 -21.54
CA GLU A 69 7.37 10.92 -21.92
C GLU A 69 7.73 11.94 -20.82
N ILE A 70 7.57 11.56 -19.55
CA ILE A 70 7.97 12.37 -18.40
C ILE A 70 9.49 12.54 -18.36
N MET A 71 10.25 11.45 -18.49
CA MET A 71 11.72 11.49 -18.49
C MET A 71 12.26 12.36 -19.64
N GLU A 72 11.78 12.16 -20.87
CA GLU A 72 12.22 12.95 -22.04
C GLU A 72 11.93 14.45 -21.87
N ALA A 73 10.78 14.79 -21.28
CA ALA A 73 10.42 16.18 -21.01
C ALA A 73 11.33 16.81 -19.94
N LEU A 74 11.61 16.09 -18.85
CA LEU A 74 12.49 16.56 -17.79
C LEU A 74 13.96 16.64 -18.22
N ASP A 75 14.44 15.68 -19.02
CA ASP A 75 15.76 15.70 -19.64
C ASP A 75 15.97 16.97 -20.49
N THR A 76 14.94 17.31 -21.30
CA THR A 76 14.95 18.52 -22.14
C THR A 76 15.00 19.78 -21.29
N ILE A 77 14.21 19.85 -20.22
CA ILE A 77 14.19 20.98 -19.28
C ILE A 77 15.55 21.10 -18.57
N ALA A 78 16.09 19.99 -18.06
CA ALA A 78 17.39 19.95 -17.38
C ALA A 78 18.53 20.44 -18.30
N ALA A 79 18.54 19.99 -19.56
CA ALA A 79 19.52 20.44 -20.55
C ALA A 79 19.40 21.95 -20.81
N SER A 80 18.17 22.47 -20.93
CA SER A 80 17.94 23.90 -21.16
C SER A 80 18.46 24.79 -20.02
N ILE A 81 18.30 24.35 -18.77
CA ILE A 81 18.80 25.04 -17.58
C ILE A 81 20.33 25.10 -17.59
N LYS A 82 20.98 23.97 -17.90
CA LYS A 82 22.45 23.87 -17.97
C LYS A 82 23.06 24.73 -19.07
N ILE A 83 22.42 24.83 -20.23
CA ILE A 83 22.98 25.52 -21.41
C ILE A 83 22.76 27.03 -21.33
N ASN A 84 21.57 27.47 -20.94
CA ASN A 84 21.17 28.87 -21.09
C ASN A 84 21.35 29.71 -19.82
N ASN A 85 21.91 29.14 -18.74
CA ASN A 85 21.70 29.67 -17.37
C ASN A 85 20.22 30.05 -17.20
N TYR A 86 19.31 29.20 -17.69
CA TYR A 86 17.89 29.52 -17.69
C TYR A 86 17.41 29.50 -16.25
N THR A 87 17.40 30.69 -15.68
CA THR A 87 16.78 30.97 -14.41
C THR A 87 15.33 31.29 -14.72
N LEU A 88 14.41 30.60 -14.05
CA LEU A 88 13.01 31.03 -13.92
C LEU A 88 12.93 32.31 -13.05
N GLU A 89 13.97 33.14 -13.10
CA GLU A 89 14.35 34.17 -12.14
C GLU A 89 13.17 35.12 -11.96
N GLU A 90 12.84 35.34 -10.68
CA GLU A 90 11.71 36.08 -10.12
C GLU A 90 10.46 35.25 -9.72
N ASP A 91 10.30 34.00 -10.16
CA ASP A 91 9.19 33.13 -9.70
C ASP A 91 9.68 32.00 -8.78
N LEU A 92 9.37 32.13 -7.48
CA LEU A 92 9.69 31.13 -6.46
C LEU A 92 9.01 29.79 -6.72
N TYR A 93 7.74 29.81 -7.13
CA TYR A 93 6.97 28.60 -7.38
C TYR A 93 7.55 27.82 -8.55
N ALA A 94 7.82 28.49 -9.67
CA ALA A 94 8.38 27.84 -10.85
C ALA A 94 9.76 27.24 -10.56
N THR A 95 10.61 27.99 -9.83
CA THR A 95 11.96 27.55 -9.45
C THR A 95 11.93 26.32 -8.54
N ALA A 96 11.10 26.36 -7.49
CA ALA A 96 10.96 25.26 -6.54
C ALA A 96 10.37 24.00 -7.19
N LEU A 97 9.33 24.16 -8.03
CA LEU A 97 8.71 23.04 -8.74
C LEU A 97 9.71 22.38 -9.70
N CYS A 98 10.44 23.19 -10.46
CA CYS A 98 11.46 22.71 -11.38
C CYS A 98 12.56 21.95 -10.63
N PHE A 99 13.08 22.55 -9.56
CA PHE A 99 14.11 21.94 -8.72
C PHE A 99 13.65 20.57 -8.18
N ARG A 100 12.47 20.52 -7.57
CA ARG A 100 11.91 19.29 -6.99
C ARG A 100 11.74 18.20 -8.05
N LEU A 101 11.06 18.50 -9.16
CA LEU A 101 10.79 17.49 -10.19
C LEU A 101 12.08 16.95 -10.82
N LEU A 102 13.07 17.82 -11.09
CA LEU A 102 14.35 17.41 -11.64
C LEU A 102 15.13 16.51 -10.67
N ARG A 103 15.22 16.90 -9.40
CA ARG A 103 15.87 16.08 -8.35
C ARG A 103 15.21 14.72 -8.18
N LEU A 104 13.87 14.67 -8.13
CA LEU A 104 13.12 13.41 -8.04
C LEU A 104 13.39 12.46 -9.22
N HIS A 105 13.80 12.97 -10.38
CA HIS A 105 14.05 12.18 -11.57
C HIS A 105 15.54 11.90 -11.83
N GLY A 106 16.43 12.22 -10.89
CA GLY A 106 17.85 11.88 -10.98
C GLY A 106 18.74 13.01 -11.51
N HIS A 107 18.21 14.22 -11.70
CA HIS A 107 19.01 15.35 -12.16
C HIS A 107 19.68 16.07 -10.99
N GLU A 108 21.00 16.19 -11.08
CA GLU A 108 21.79 17.00 -10.15
C GLU A 108 21.60 18.49 -10.46
N ILE A 109 20.73 19.15 -9.69
CA ILE A 109 20.49 20.60 -9.73
C ILE A 109 20.99 21.21 -8.43
N SER A 110 21.87 22.21 -8.49
CA SER A 110 22.43 22.86 -7.30
C SER A 110 21.37 23.65 -6.52
N GLN A 111 21.43 23.57 -5.18
CA GLN A 111 20.65 24.43 -4.26
C GLN A 111 20.89 25.93 -4.50
N ASP A 112 21.98 26.31 -5.18
CA ASP A 112 22.32 27.70 -5.49
C ASP A 112 21.28 28.40 -6.36
N ILE A 113 20.41 27.65 -7.04
CA ILE A 113 19.26 28.19 -7.77
C ILE A 113 18.35 29.03 -6.88
N PHE A 114 18.36 28.81 -5.56
CA PHE A 114 17.54 29.57 -4.60
C PHE A 114 18.19 30.86 -4.09
N ARG A 115 19.46 31.14 -4.40
CA ARG A 115 20.16 32.33 -3.89
C ARG A 115 19.47 33.65 -4.26
N GLY A 116 18.78 33.69 -5.39
CA GLY A 116 18.00 34.86 -5.83
C GLY A 116 16.90 35.28 -4.83
N PHE A 117 16.39 34.33 -4.04
CA PHE A 117 15.31 34.56 -3.06
C PHE A 117 15.83 34.90 -1.65
N MET A 118 17.14 34.86 -1.44
CA MET A 118 17.78 35.16 -0.16
C MET A 118 18.08 36.66 -0.01
N ASP A 119 18.31 37.09 1.23
CA ASP A 119 18.78 38.42 1.60
C ASP A 119 20.32 38.45 1.78
N GLY A 120 20.87 39.61 2.13
CA GLY A 120 22.31 39.78 2.34
C GLY A 120 22.88 39.05 3.56
N ASN A 121 22.02 38.54 4.45
CA ASN A 121 22.42 37.78 5.63
C ASN A 121 22.44 36.26 5.37
N GLY A 122 22.02 35.83 4.16
CA GLY A 122 21.92 34.42 3.82
C GLY A 122 20.66 33.75 4.36
N SER A 123 19.58 34.51 4.58
CA SER A 123 18.25 33.97 4.90
C SER A 123 17.26 34.24 3.77
N PHE A 124 16.21 33.42 3.62
CA PHE A 124 15.14 33.71 2.66
C PHE A 124 14.45 35.04 3.00
N SER A 125 14.25 35.85 1.98
CA SER A 125 13.66 37.18 2.13
C SER A 125 12.14 37.08 2.08
N THR A 126 11.46 37.45 3.18
CA THR A 126 9.99 37.55 3.23
C THR A 126 9.42 38.51 2.18
N SER A 127 10.21 39.50 1.76
CA SER A 127 9.81 40.42 0.70
C SER A 127 9.85 39.82 -0.70
N LYS A 128 10.67 38.78 -0.93
CA LYS A 128 10.80 38.05 -2.20
C LYS A 128 9.92 36.79 -2.21
N CYS A 129 9.69 36.17 -1.06
CA CYS A 129 8.90 34.95 -0.90
C CYS A 129 7.51 35.24 -0.29
N ARG A 130 6.67 35.99 -1.00
CA ARG A 130 5.35 36.42 -0.49
C ARG A 130 4.21 35.46 -0.84
N ASP A 131 4.34 34.74 -1.95
CA ASP A 131 3.28 33.90 -2.47
C ASP A 131 3.19 32.58 -1.69
N ILE A 132 2.00 32.26 -1.18
CA ILE A 132 1.73 31.01 -0.47
C ILE A 132 1.94 29.81 -1.38
N LYS A 133 1.58 29.90 -2.67
CA LYS A 133 1.78 28.79 -3.61
C LYS A 133 3.29 28.52 -3.80
N GLY A 134 4.11 29.55 -3.95
CA GLY A 134 5.57 29.46 -3.97
C GLY A 134 6.17 28.94 -2.66
N LEU A 135 5.65 29.34 -1.49
CA LEU A 135 6.12 28.85 -0.19
C LEU A 135 5.81 27.37 0.04
N ILE A 136 4.61 26.91 -0.35
CA ILE A 136 4.24 25.48 -0.35
C ILE A 136 5.24 24.69 -1.19
N GLU A 137 5.55 25.18 -2.39
CA GLU A 137 6.45 24.47 -3.30
C GLU A 137 7.91 24.53 -2.84
N LEU A 138 8.35 25.63 -2.23
CA LEU A 138 9.67 25.73 -1.59
C LEU A 138 9.78 24.73 -0.43
N PHE A 139 8.73 24.59 0.37
CA PHE A 139 8.68 23.59 1.44
C PHE A 139 8.84 22.18 0.85
N GLU A 140 8.06 21.82 -0.17
CA GLU A 140 8.18 20.51 -0.83
C GLU A 140 9.57 20.27 -1.44
N ALA A 141 10.14 21.27 -2.12
CA ALA A 141 11.48 21.22 -2.70
C ALA A 141 12.59 21.08 -1.65
N SER A 142 12.41 21.65 -0.45
CA SER A 142 13.39 21.52 0.63
C SER A 142 13.50 20.08 1.19
N HIS A 143 12.51 19.22 0.93
CA HIS A 143 12.51 17.83 1.43
C HIS A 143 13.26 16.84 0.53
N VAL A 144 13.68 17.26 -0.66
CA VAL A 144 14.59 16.48 -1.52
C VAL A 144 16.07 16.84 -1.31
N ALA A 145 16.38 17.55 -0.21
CA ALA A 145 17.73 17.94 0.16
C ALA A 145 18.67 16.76 0.40
N LEU A 146 19.94 16.97 0.07
CA LEU A 146 21.06 16.11 0.41
C LEU A 146 21.76 16.58 1.67
N GLU A 147 22.60 15.68 2.21
CA GLU A 147 23.50 15.98 3.31
C GLU A 147 24.42 17.17 2.95
N GLY A 148 24.43 18.20 3.81
CA GLY A 148 25.23 19.42 3.64
C GLY A 148 24.57 20.54 2.81
N GLU A 149 23.32 20.38 2.35
CA GLU A 149 22.60 21.42 1.61
C GLU A 149 21.94 22.47 2.52
N ASN A 150 22.77 23.35 3.10
CA ASN A 150 22.34 24.37 4.08
C ASN A 150 21.27 25.35 3.56
N ILE A 151 21.24 25.67 2.25
CA ILE A 151 20.21 26.56 1.68
C ILE A 151 18.85 25.86 1.73
N LEU A 152 18.80 24.54 1.47
CA LEU A 152 17.55 23.78 1.56
C LEU A 152 17.12 23.55 3.01
N GLU A 153 18.07 23.39 3.94
CA GLU A 153 17.76 23.35 5.37
C GLU A 153 17.14 24.67 5.84
N GLU A 154 17.70 25.81 5.43
CA GLU A 154 17.13 27.13 5.71
C GLU A 154 15.78 27.33 5.00
N ALA A 155 15.63 26.87 3.76
CA ALA A 155 14.36 26.89 3.01
C ALA A 155 13.26 26.13 3.76
N LYS A 156 13.60 24.96 4.31
CA LYS A 156 12.69 24.14 5.12
C LYS A 156 12.23 24.91 6.36
N GLY A 157 13.17 25.45 7.14
CA GLY A 157 12.85 26.22 8.35
C GLY A 157 12.02 27.47 8.06
N PHE A 158 12.41 28.23 7.03
CA PHE A 158 11.74 29.46 6.61
C PHE A 158 10.30 29.20 6.13
N SER A 159 10.13 28.28 5.18
CA SER A 159 8.81 27.96 4.62
C SER A 159 7.88 27.35 5.67
N ASN A 160 8.38 26.44 6.52
CA ASN A 160 7.62 25.87 7.63
C ASN A 160 7.13 26.94 8.61
N GLY A 161 7.99 27.88 9.00
CA GLY A 161 7.65 28.97 9.91
C GLY A 161 6.55 29.90 9.36
N ILE A 162 6.65 30.29 8.08
CA ILE A 162 5.66 31.16 7.46
C ILE A 162 4.33 30.43 7.23
N LEU A 163 4.37 29.21 6.69
CA LEU A 163 3.17 28.43 6.43
C LEU A 163 2.43 28.08 7.73
N GLY A 164 3.15 27.69 8.78
CA GLY A 164 2.58 27.43 10.10
C GLY A 164 1.94 28.67 10.72
N GLY A 165 2.57 29.84 10.58
CA GLY A 165 1.99 31.11 11.04
C GLY A 165 0.78 31.56 10.23
N ALA A 166 0.79 31.34 8.91
CA ALA A 166 -0.29 31.71 8.01
C ALA A 166 -1.51 30.80 8.12
N TYR A 167 -1.35 29.54 8.56
CA TYR A 167 -2.39 28.51 8.57
C TYR A 167 -3.75 28.99 9.11
N SER A 168 -3.75 29.69 10.24
CA SER A 168 -4.97 30.20 10.89
C SER A 168 -5.75 31.26 10.08
N THR A 169 -5.11 31.86 9.09
CA THR A 169 -5.67 32.93 8.23
C THR A 169 -6.10 32.43 6.86
N LEU A 170 -5.75 31.19 6.50
CA LEU A 170 -6.14 30.57 5.23
C LEU A 170 -7.53 29.96 5.35
N ASP A 171 -8.28 29.92 4.24
CA ASP A 171 -9.57 29.28 4.17
C ASP A 171 -9.62 28.15 3.13
N GLY A 172 -10.64 27.30 3.26
CA GLY A 172 -11.01 26.27 2.29
C GLY A 172 -9.88 25.31 1.90
N GLU A 173 -9.69 25.16 0.59
CA GLU A 173 -8.76 24.20 -0.01
C GLU A 173 -7.29 24.55 0.25
N LEU A 174 -6.97 25.84 0.36
CA LEU A 174 -5.59 26.28 0.58
C LEU A 174 -5.15 25.94 2.02
N ALA A 175 -6.02 26.17 3.01
CA ALA A 175 -5.77 25.73 4.38
C ALA A 175 -5.60 24.21 4.47
N ALA A 176 -6.46 23.44 3.80
CA ALA A 176 -6.35 21.99 3.75
C ALA A 176 -5.04 21.51 3.12
N LYS A 177 -4.58 22.16 2.04
CA LYS A 177 -3.30 21.86 1.40
C LYS A 177 -2.11 22.17 2.31
N VAL A 178 -2.14 23.32 3.00
CA VAL A 178 -1.08 23.71 3.95
C VAL A 178 -1.02 22.74 5.14
N ALA A 179 -2.16 22.40 5.74
CA ALA A 179 -2.20 21.37 6.80
C ALA A 179 -1.60 20.05 6.32
N HIS A 180 -1.98 19.61 5.12
CA HIS A 180 -1.53 18.34 4.57
C HIS A 180 0.00 18.30 4.37
N ILE A 181 0.61 19.35 3.84
CA ILE A 181 2.08 19.36 3.64
C ILE A 181 2.85 19.57 4.95
N LEU A 182 2.31 20.32 5.91
CA LEU A 182 2.95 20.55 7.21
C LEU A 182 2.86 19.32 8.12
N GLU A 183 1.82 18.50 7.96
CA GLU A 183 1.73 17.17 8.56
C GLU A 183 2.82 16.26 8.00
N LEU A 184 2.94 16.19 6.66
CA LEU A 184 4.02 15.48 6.00
C LEU A 184 4.22 15.98 4.56
N PRO A 185 5.46 16.30 4.14
CA PRO A 185 5.78 16.62 2.75
C PRO A 185 5.42 15.47 1.80
N THR A 186 5.04 15.81 0.57
CA THR A 186 4.69 14.84 -0.48
C THR A 186 5.82 13.84 -0.74
N HIS A 187 7.08 14.28 -0.68
CA HIS A 187 8.26 13.40 -0.90
C HIS A 187 8.35 12.25 0.11
N TRP A 188 7.70 12.34 1.27
CA TRP A 188 7.70 11.29 2.29
C TRP A 188 6.41 10.45 2.28
N ARG A 189 5.43 10.81 1.43
CA ARG A 189 4.18 10.08 1.25
C ARG A 189 4.33 8.99 0.18
N LEU A 190 3.52 7.95 0.29
CA LEU A 190 3.38 6.94 -0.76
C LEU A 190 2.43 7.47 -1.84
N ASP A 191 2.94 7.74 -3.04
CA ASP A 191 2.18 8.37 -4.14
C ASP A 191 0.83 7.67 -4.38
N TRP A 192 0.85 6.34 -4.48
CA TRP A 192 -0.36 5.55 -4.73
C TRP A 192 -1.45 5.74 -3.66
N PHE A 193 -1.05 5.91 -2.40
CA PHE A 193 -1.97 6.08 -1.27
C PHE A 193 -2.58 7.49 -1.25
N GLN A 194 -1.95 8.44 -1.93
CA GLN A 194 -2.41 9.84 -2.01
C GLN A 194 -3.26 10.13 -3.25
N VAL A 195 -3.35 9.22 -4.23
CA VAL A 195 -4.09 9.44 -5.48
C VAL A 195 -5.53 9.90 -5.21
N LYS A 196 -6.23 9.26 -4.28
CA LYS A 196 -7.60 9.65 -3.88
C LYS A 196 -7.69 11.05 -3.27
N TRP A 197 -6.70 11.44 -2.48
CA TRP A 197 -6.64 12.76 -1.87
C TRP A 197 -6.43 13.83 -2.94
N HIS A 198 -5.44 13.62 -3.82
CA HIS A 198 -5.16 14.52 -4.94
C HIS A 198 -6.31 14.65 -5.91
N LEU A 199 -6.94 13.53 -6.28
CA LEU A 199 -8.10 13.54 -7.16
C LEU A 199 -9.24 14.40 -6.58
N LYS A 200 -9.59 14.22 -5.30
CA LYS A 200 -10.60 15.05 -4.62
C LYS A 200 -10.25 16.53 -4.64
N LEU A 201 -8.97 16.87 -4.50
CA LEU A 201 -8.50 18.25 -4.57
C LEU A 201 -8.67 18.84 -5.98
N TYR A 202 -8.27 18.10 -7.01
CA TYR A 202 -8.37 18.57 -8.40
C TYR A 202 -9.82 18.70 -8.88
N GLU A 203 -10.71 17.80 -8.47
CA GLU A 203 -12.13 17.84 -8.88
C GLU A 203 -12.94 18.95 -8.22
N ARG A 204 -12.55 19.40 -7.02
CA ARG A 204 -13.23 20.49 -6.32
C ARG A 204 -12.84 21.87 -6.84
N ASN A 205 -11.71 21.96 -7.53
CA ASN A 205 -11.22 23.23 -8.06
C ASN A 205 -12.15 23.74 -9.17
N LYS A 206 -12.86 24.85 -8.89
CA LYS A 206 -13.88 25.47 -9.75
C LYS A 206 -13.36 25.99 -11.10
N GLY A 207 -12.03 26.00 -11.30
CA GLY A 207 -11.36 26.41 -12.55
C GLY A 207 -10.75 25.26 -13.35
N ILE A 208 -11.18 24.00 -13.13
CA ILE A 208 -10.61 22.84 -13.81
C ILE A 208 -10.63 23.02 -15.34
N ASN A 209 -9.44 23.01 -15.94
CA ASN A 209 -9.32 23.08 -17.40
C ASN A 209 -9.59 21.69 -18.01
N SER A 210 -9.85 21.65 -19.32
CA SER A 210 -10.16 20.38 -20.02
C SER A 210 -9.05 19.33 -19.87
N THR A 211 -7.80 19.74 -19.75
CA THR A 211 -6.66 18.83 -19.54
C THR A 211 -6.76 18.14 -18.19
N THR A 212 -6.97 18.89 -17.10
CA THR A 212 -7.10 18.31 -15.76
C THR A 212 -8.32 17.40 -15.66
N THR A 213 -9.42 17.70 -16.36
CA THR A 213 -10.58 16.78 -16.45
C THR A 213 -10.21 15.45 -17.09
N ILE A 214 -9.50 15.47 -18.23
CA ILE A 214 -9.02 14.25 -18.91
C ILE A 214 -8.10 13.44 -17.99
N LEU A 215 -7.19 14.12 -17.28
CA LEU A 215 -6.29 13.47 -16.33
C LEU A 215 -7.05 12.83 -15.16
N CYS A 216 -8.02 13.51 -14.57
CA CYS A 216 -8.84 12.96 -13.49
C CYS A 216 -9.64 11.74 -13.96
N GLU A 217 -10.21 11.78 -15.16
CA GLU A 217 -10.93 10.65 -15.75
C GLU A 217 -10.03 9.43 -15.97
N LEU A 218 -8.84 9.65 -16.53
CA LEU A 218 -7.85 8.58 -16.72
C LEU A 218 -7.37 8.03 -15.38
N ALA A 219 -7.12 8.89 -14.39
CA ALA A 219 -6.70 8.50 -13.04
C ALA A 219 -7.71 7.57 -12.37
N LYS A 220 -9.02 7.85 -12.49
CA LYS A 220 -10.06 6.97 -11.95
C LYS A 220 -10.05 5.58 -12.59
N LEU A 221 -9.93 5.51 -13.92
CA LEU A 221 -9.88 4.25 -14.66
C LEU A 221 -8.62 3.46 -14.30
N ASN A 222 -7.46 4.11 -14.37
CA ASN A 222 -6.18 3.51 -14.00
C ASN A 222 -6.19 3.00 -12.56
N PHE A 223 -6.70 3.81 -11.62
CA PHE A 223 -6.79 3.43 -10.21
C PHE A 223 -7.57 2.13 -10.02
N ASN A 224 -8.76 2.04 -10.63
CA ASN A 224 -9.62 0.87 -10.48
C ASN A 224 -9.07 -0.38 -11.17
N MET A 225 -8.44 -0.23 -12.35
CA MET A 225 -7.80 -1.35 -13.06
C MET A 225 -6.62 -1.93 -12.27
N VAL A 226 -5.75 -1.05 -11.76
CA VAL A 226 -4.60 -1.45 -10.94
C VAL A 226 -5.06 -2.04 -9.60
N GLN A 227 -6.06 -1.43 -8.95
CA GLN A 227 -6.66 -1.96 -7.73
C GLN A 227 -7.21 -3.38 -7.93
N ALA A 228 -7.90 -3.65 -9.04
CA ALA A 228 -8.40 -4.99 -9.36
C ALA A 228 -7.26 -6.03 -9.49
N THR A 229 -6.13 -5.61 -10.07
CA THR A 229 -4.92 -6.45 -10.13
C THR A 229 -4.38 -6.74 -8.72
N HIS A 230 -4.25 -5.70 -7.88
CA HIS A 230 -3.80 -5.85 -6.50
C HIS A 230 -4.72 -6.74 -5.66
N GLN A 231 -6.05 -6.63 -5.86
CA GLN A 231 -7.01 -7.51 -5.20
C GLN A 231 -6.82 -8.98 -5.61
N ASN A 232 -6.57 -9.26 -6.88
CA ASN A 232 -6.31 -10.63 -7.34
C ASN A 232 -5.01 -11.19 -6.75
N GLU A 233 -3.95 -10.39 -6.70
CA GLU A 233 -2.68 -10.77 -6.08
C GLU A 233 -2.83 -11.05 -4.59
N LEU A 234 -3.57 -10.17 -3.89
CA LEU A 234 -3.87 -10.37 -2.49
C LEU A 234 -4.58 -11.72 -2.29
N LYS A 235 -5.58 -12.07 -3.13
CA LYS A 235 -6.26 -13.39 -3.08
C LYS A 235 -5.29 -14.56 -3.27
N GLU A 236 -4.27 -14.42 -4.10
CA GLU A 236 -3.26 -15.46 -4.30
C GLU A 236 -2.37 -15.64 -3.06
N VAL A 237 -1.80 -14.54 -2.54
CA VAL A 237 -0.97 -14.57 -1.31
C VAL A 237 -1.78 -15.09 -0.13
N SER A 238 -3.01 -14.61 -0.02
CA SER A 238 -4.02 -15.07 0.92
C SER A 238 -4.22 -16.58 0.93
N ARG A 239 -4.42 -17.15 -0.27
CA ARG A 239 -4.61 -18.59 -0.45
C ARG A 239 -3.34 -19.36 -0.06
N TRP A 240 -2.17 -18.86 -0.45
CA TRP A 240 -0.89 -19.44 -0.07
C TRP A 240 -0.76 -19.52 1.46
N TRP A 241 -1.01 -18.42 2.16
CA TRP A 241 -0.91 -18.37 3.62
C TRP A 241 -1.83 -19.35 4.31
N LYS A 242 -3.10 -19.40 3.87
CA LYS A 242 -4.08 -20.36 4.36
C LYS A 242 -3.61 -21.81 4.14
N ASN A 243 -3.05 -22.11 2.97
CA ASN A 243 -2.61 -23.46 2.61
C ASN A 243 -1.40 -23.94 3.43
N LEU A 244 -0.54 -23.02 3.91
CA LEU A 244 0.51 -23.38 4.86
C LEU A 244 -0.07 -23.89 6.19
N GLY A 245 -1.26 -23.40 6.56
CA GLY A 245 -1.96 -23.81 7.78
C GLY A 245 -1.20 -23.44 9.05
N LEU A 246 -0.40 -22.36 9.02
CA LEU A 246 0.41 -21.91 10.15
C LEU A 246 -0.44 -21.31 11.26
N VAL A 247 -1.48 -20.55 10.94
CA VAL A 247 -2.32 -19.82 11.92
C VAL A 247 -2.89 -20.74 13.00
N GLY A 248 -3.33 -21.95 12.66
CA GLY A 248 -3.85 -22.92 13.63
C GLY A 248 -2.79 -23.79 14.32
N LYS A 249 -1.53 -23.75 13.85
CA LYS A 249 -0.40 -24.52 14.40
C LYS A 249 0.53 -23.65 15.26
N LEU A 250 0.58 -22.35 14.96
CA LEU A 250 1.43 -21.33 15.58
C LEU A 250 0.54 -20.25 16.20
N ASN A 251 -0.28 -20.62 17.18
CA ASN A 251 -1.27 -19.71 17.78
C ASN A 251 -0.66 -18.49 18.50
N PHE A 252 0.65 -18.49 18.73
CA PHE A 252 1.40 -17.36 19.28
C PHE A 252 1.78 -16.31 18.22
N ALA A 253 1.86 -16.71 16.95
CA ALA A 253 2.32 -15.85 15.87
C ALA A 253 1.19 -14.96 15.34
N ARG A 254 1.53 -13.71 15.02
CA ARG A 254 0.59 -12.71 14.49
C ARG A 254 0.25 -13.04 13.03
N ASP A 255 -1.04 -13.02 12.71
CA ASP A 255 -1.52 -13.12 11.32
C ASP A 255 -1.62 -11.72 10.68
N ARG A 256 -0.66 -11.41 9.80
CA ARG A 256 -0.48 -10.07 9.20
C ARG A 256 -0.30 -10.10 7.70
N VAL A 257 -0.95 -11.03 7.00
CA VAL A 257 -0.75 -11.20 5.54
C VAL A 257 -1.27 -10.04 4.71
N VAL A 258 -2.35 -9.37 5.13
CA VAL A 258 -2.89 -8.22 4.40
C VAL A 258 -1.95 -7.01 4.56
N GLU A 259 -1.46 -6.77 5.76
CA GLU A 259 -0.48 -5.75 6.09
C GLU A 259 0.86 -6.02 5.38
N SER A 260 1.27 -7.29 5.34
CA SER A 260 2.43 -7.77 4.58
C SER A 260 2.33 -7.44 3.09
N PHE A 261 1.16 -7.66 2.50
CA PHE A 261 0.88 -7.30 1.10
C PHE A 261 0.86 -5.78 0.91
N MET A 262 0.28 -5.03 1.85
CA MET A 262 0.28 -3.56 1.83
C MET A 262 1.69 -2.97 1.84
N THR A 263 2.64 -3.58 2.55
CA THR A 263 4.05 -3.18 2.53
C THR A 263 4.61 -3.29 1.11
N GLY A 264 4.44 -4.43 0.45
CA GLY A 264 4.88 -4.63 -0.94
C GLY A 264 4.21 -3.66 -1.92
N LEU A 265 2.92 -3.38 -1.72
CA LEU A 265 2.17 -2.40 -2.51
C LEU A 265 2.69 -0.97 -2.32
N GLY A 266 3.04 -0.60 -1.09
CA GLY A 266 3.67 0.68 -0.78
C GLY A 266 5.05 0.85 -1.43
N LEU A 267 5.82 -0.25 -1.54
CA LEU A 267 7.11 -0.21 -2.22
C LEU A 267 6.95 -0.10 -3.74
N VAL A 268 6.05 -0.88 -4.34
CA VAL A 268 5.82 -0.89 -5.80
C VAL A 268 4.36 -1.17 -6.12
N SER A 269 3.63 -0.13 -6.52
CA SER A 269 2.21 -0.23 -6.91
C SER A 269 2.00 -0.59 -8.40
N ASP A 270 3.03 -0.55 -9.25
CA ASP A 270 2.90 -0.83 -10.69
C ASP A 270 2.36 -2.26 -10.93
N PRO A 271 1.21 -2.45 -11.61
CA PRO A 271 0.64 -3.77 -11.88
C PRO A 271 1.62 -4.71 -12.60
N LYS A 272 2.60 -4.21 -13.37
CA LYS A 272 3.61 -5.05 -14.04
C LYS A 272 4.55 -5.78 -13.08
N GLN A 273 4.64 -5.33 -11.83
CA GLN A 273 5.49 -5.93 -10.79
C GLN A 273 4.69 -6.85 -9.86
N SER A 274 3.78 -7.63 -10.44
CA SER A 274 2.88 -8.54 -9.72
C SER A 274 3.62 -9.56 -8.86
N SER A 275 4.57 -10.29 -9.47
CA SER A 275 5.33 -11.33 -8.78
C SER A 275 6.15 -10.76 -7.63
N TYR A 276 6.74 -9.56 -7.79
CA TYR A 276 7.43 -8.86 -6.71
C TYR A 276 6.54 -8.68 -5.48
N ARG A 277 5.34 -8.11 -5.63
CA ARG A 277 4.42 -7.90 -4.49
C ARG A 277 4.06 -9.22 -3.80
N LYS A 278 3.85 -10.28 -4.57
CA LYS A 278 3.54 -11.61 -4.02
C LYS A 278 4.72 -12.20 -3.25
N TRP A 279 5.91 -12.24 -3.85
CA TRP A 279 7.13 -12.76 -3.18
C TRP A 279 7.46 -11.96 -1.93
N PHE A 280 7.34 -10.63 -2.02
CA PHE A 280 7.58 -9.73 -0.90
C PHE A 280 6.62 -9.98 0.26
N ALA A 281 5.32 -10.06 -0.03
CA ALA A 281 4.29 -10.34 0.97
C ALA A 281 4.46 -11.73 1.62
N LYS A 282 4.87 -12.74 0.85
CA LYS A 282 5.22 -14.06 1.38
C LYS A 282 6.42 -13.98 2.34
N ALA A 283 7.49 -13.31 1.92
CA ALA A 283 8.71 -13.19 2.72
C ALA A 283 8.50 -12.41 4.02
N ILE A 284 7.79 -11.28 3.98
CA ILE A 284 7.54 -10.49 5.20
C ILE A 284 6.60 -11.22 6.17
N ALA A 285 5.61 -11.98 5.69
CA ALA A 285 4.82 -12.84 6.56
C ALA A 285 5.67 -13.89 7.29
N LEU A 286 6.71 -14.44 6.64
CA LEU A 286 7.66 -15.35 7.27
C LEU A 286 8.60 -14.64 8.25
N VAL A 287 9.06 -13.42 7.94
CA VAL A 287 9.85 -12.59 8.87
C VAL A 287 9.09 -12.40 10.18
N ILE A 288 7.79 -12.07 10.13
CA ILE A 288 6.96 -11.85 11.32
C ILE A 288 6.86 -13.10 12.19
N VAL A 289 6.71 -14.27 11.58
CA VAL A 289 6.63 -15.51 12.36
C VAL A 289 7.98 -15.81 13.01
N ILE A 290 9.09 -15.52 12.35
CA ILE A 290 10.43 -15.63 12.96
C ILE A 290 10.55 -14.65 14.13
N ASP A 291 10.18 -13.39 13.94
CA ASP A 291 10.16 -12.36 15.00
C ASP A 291 9.39 -12.86 16.24
N ASP A 292 8.16 -13.37 16.06
CA ASP A 292 7.35 -13.93 17.15
C ASP A 292 7.97 -15.18 17.79
N ILE A 293 8.70 -16.01 17.02
CA ILE A 293 9.44 -17.15 17.56
C ILE A 293 10.56 -16.66 18.48
N TYR A 294 11.33 -15.63 18.09
CA TYR A 294 12.50 -15.16 18.84
C TYR A 294 12.14 -14.29 20.05
N ASP A 295 11.13 -13.42 19.92
CA ASP A 295 10.82 -12.42 20.95
C ASP A 295 9.79 -12.90 21.97
N VAL A 296 8.88 -13.79 21.57
CA VAL A 296 7.71 -14.17 22.40
C VAL A 296 7.75 -15.61 22.87
N TYR A 297 8.10 -16.56 21.99
CA TYR A 297 7.76 -17.96 22.23
C TYR A 297 8.96 -18.87 22.53
N GLY A 298 10.04 -18.78 21.75
CA GLY A 298 11.16 -19.71 21.81
C GLY A 298 12.04 -19.50 23.04
N SER A 299 12.45 -20.60 23.67
CA SER A 299 13.52 -20.55 24.68
C SER A 299 14.87 -20.37 24.01
N LEU A 300 15.85 -19.74 24.70
CA LEU A 300 17.17 -19.49 24.12
C LEU A 300 17.88 -20.74 23.55
N GLU A 301 17.65 -21.92 24.14
CA GLU A 301 18.19 -23.19 23.64
C GLU A 301 17.52 -23.60 22.33
N GLU A 302 16.19 -23.50 22.24
CA GLU A 302 15.44 -23.76 21.00
C GLU A 302 15.81 -22.76 19.91
N LEU A 303 15.98 -21.47 20.25
CA LEU A 303 16.40 -20.43 19.31
C LEU A 303 17.78 -20.72 18.73
N GLN A 304 18.74 -21.13 19.56
CA GLN A 304 20.08 -21.52 19.07
C GLN A 304 19.98 -22.69 18.07
N HIS A 305 19.19 -23.73 18.39
CA HIS A 305 18.99 -24.85 17.47
C HIS A 305 18.28 -24.42 16.17
N PHE A 306 17.32 -23.51 16.25
CA PHE A 306 16.63 -22.99 15.07
C PHE A 306 17.58 -22.17 14.20
N THR A 307 18.39 -21.28 14.78
CA THR A 307 19.44 -20.55 14.08
C THR A 307 20.42 -21.50 13.37
N ASP A 308 20.87 -22.55 14.06
CA ASP A 308 21.79 -23.55 13.50
C ASP A 308 21.16 -24.31 12.32
N ALA A 309 19.87 -24.62 12.39
CA ALA A 309 19.14 -25.27 11.31
C ALA A 309 19.02 -24.36 10.07
N VAL A 310 18.76 -23.06 10.26
CA VAL A 310 18.72 -22.06 9.18
C VAL A 310 20.11 -21.86 8.55
N ASP A 311 21.18 -21.83 9.36
CA ASP A 311 22.57 -21.73 8.88
C ASP A 311 22.94 -22.90 7.95
N ARG A 312 22.58 -24.12 8.36
CA ARG A 312 22.79 -25.33 7.55
C ARG A 312 21.89 -25.35 6.32
N TRP A 313 20.64 -24.88 6.46
CA TRP A 313 19.61 -24.92 5.43
C TRP A 313 19.35 -26.34 4.91
N ASP A 314 19.28 -27.29 5.83
CA ASP A 314 19.05 -28.72 5.54
C ASP A 314 17.81 -29.21 6.27
N SER A 315 16.81 -29.67 5.52
CA SER A 315 15.56 -30.21 6.06
C SER A 315 15.73 -31.53 6.83
N ASN A 316 16.90 -32.18 6.74
CA ASN A 316 17.19 -33.38 7.51
C ASN A 316 17.66 -33.08 8.94
N GLU A 317 18.19 -31.89 9.20
CA GLU A 317 18.77 -31.48 10.49
C GLU A 317 17.71 -30.91 11.47
N ILE A 318 16.46 -30.75 11.03
CA ILE A 318 15.38 -30.22 11.89
C ILE A 318 14.86 -31.23 12.91
N GLN A 319 15.33 -32.49 12.92
CA GLN A 319 14.80 -33.54 13.79
C GLN A 319 14.86 -33.18 15.29
N HIS A 320 15.85 -32.38 15.67
CA HIS A 320 16.08 -31.91 17.04
C HIS A 320 15.22 -30.70 17.43
N LEU A 321 14.56 -30.06 16.48
CA LEU A 321 13.70 -28.91 16.74
C LEU A 321 12.35 -29.35 17.35
N PRO A 322 11.74 -28.50 18.19
CA PRO A 322 10.32 -28.63 18.54
C PRO A 322 9.43 -28.68 17.31
N GLU A 323 8.26 -29.32 17.44
CA GLU A 323 7.35 -29.55 16.30
C GLU A 323 6.93 -28.25 15.60
N TYR A 324 6.66 -27.18 16.36
CA TYR A 324 6.26 -25.90 15.80
C TYR A 324 7.37 -25.26 14.94
N MET A 325 8.64 -25.37 15.36
CA MET A 325 9.80 -24.91 14.61
C MET A 325 10.07 -25.76 13.37
N LYS A 326 9.82 -27.07 13.41
CA LYS A 326 9.90 -27.95 12.23
C LYS A 326 8.90 -27.54 11.17
N ILE A 327 7.64 -27.37 11.57
CA ILE A 327 6.56 -26.92 10.70
C ILE A 327 6.92 -25.59 10.05
N PHE A 328 7.40 -24.64 10.84
CA PHE A 328 7.75 -23.32 10.34
C PHE A 328 9.00 -23.35 9.44
N PHE A 329 10.06 -24.06 9.83
CA PHE A 329 11.27 -24.20 9.01
C PHE A 329 10.94 -24.77 7.64
N GLN A 330 10.08 -25.79 7.56
CA GLN A 330 9.67 -26.38 6.29
C GLN A 330 8.93 -25.34 5.42
N ALA A 331 8.02 -24.56 6.00
CA ALA A 331 7.34 -23.49 5.29
C ALA A 331 8.29 -22.40 4.77
N LEU A 332 9.28 -22.00 5.58
CA LEU A 332 10.34 -21.07 5.18
C LEU A 332 11.18 -21.64 4.03
N TYR A 333 11.69 -22.86 4.20
CA TYR A 333 12.53 -23.54 3.22
C TYR A 333 11.80 -23.67 1.87
N ASP A 334 10.59 -24.21 1.86
CA ASP A 334 9.83 -24.42 0.64
C ASP A 334 9.49 -23.10 -0.06
N THR A 335 9.06 -22.09 0.70
CA THR A 335 8.69 -20.78 0.14
C THR A 335 9.89 -20.07 -0.48
N ILE A 336 11.05 -20.05 0.20
CA ILE A 336 12.23 -19.34 -0.32
C ILE A 336 12.84 -20.07 -1.52
N ASN A 337 12.81 -21.40 -1.55
CA ASN A 337 13.19 -22.17 -2.73
C ASN A 337 12.22 -21.93 -3.91
N GLU A 338 10.91 -21.88 -3.65
CA GLU A 338 9.90 -21.51 -4.67
C GLU A 338 10.19 -20.11 -5.24
N ILE A 339 10.34 -19.10 -4.37
CA ILE A 339 10.64 -17.72 -4.80
C ILE A 339 11.94 -17.65 -5.62
N ALA A 340 13.00 -18.34 -5.19
CA ALA A 340 14.27 -18.34 -5.93
C ALA A 340 14.10 -18.94 -7.35
N ASN A 341 13.34 -20.03 -7.47
CA ASN A 341 13.04 -20.65 -8.76
C ASN A 341 12.17 -19.74 -9.64
N GLU A 342 11.16 -19.07 -9.07
CA GLU A 342 10.30 -18.14 -9.79
C GLU A 342 11.10 -16.91 -10.28
N ILE A 343 12.00 -16.36 -9.45
CA ILE A 343 12.90 -15.28 -9.85
C ILE A 343 13.81 -15.73 -10.99
N GLN A 344 14.40 -16.92 -10.91
CA GLN A 344 15.22 -17.45 -12.01
C GLN A 344 14.43 -17.49 -13.31
N HIS A 345 13.18 -17.96 -13.25
CA HIS A 345 12.35 -18.14 -14.43
C HIS A 345 11.81 -16.81 -15.01
N GLU A 346 11.53 -15.82 -14.16
CA GLU A 346 10.96 -14.53 -14.58
C GLU A 346 12.01 -13.44 -14.85
N LYS A 347 13.13 -13.45 -14.14
CA LYS A 347 14.15 -12.38 -14.14
C LYS A 347 15.51 -12.83 -14.68
N GLY A 348 15.68 -14.14 -14.89
CA GLY A 348 16.86 -14.76 -15.51
C GLY A 348 17.95 -15.20 -14.53
N TRP A 349 17.90 -14.76 -13.28
CA TRP A 349 18.97 -14.97 -12.29
C TRP A 349 19.24 -16.43 -11.96
N ASN A 350 20.47 -16.90 -12.21
CA ASN A 350 20.81 -18.32 -12.04
C ASN A 350 21.26 -18.73 -10.62
N GLN A 351 21.62 -17.79 -9.75
CA GLN A 351 22.17 -18.08 -8.41
C GLN A 351 21.53 -17.25 -7.29
N VAL A 352 20.19 -17.12 -7.25
CA VAL A 352 19.49 -16.29 -6.25
C VAL A 352 19.47 -16.93 -4.85
N LEU A 353 19.25 -18.25 -4.79
CA LEU A 353 19.01 -18.96 -3.53
C LEU A 353 20.14 -18.80 -2.49
N PRO A 354 21.44 -18.88 -2.84
CA PRO A 354 22.52 -18.63 -1.89
C PRO A 354 22.43 -17.26 -1.21
N TYR A 355 22.11 -16.19 -1.96
CA TYR A 355 21.97 -14.85 -1.39
C TYR A 355 20.77 -14.74 -0.47
N LEU A 356 19.61 -15.29 -0.87
CA LEU A 356 18.42 -15.30 -0.02
C LEU A 356 18.68 -16.09 1.26
N LYS A 357 19.28 -17.28 1.17
CA LYS A 357 19.68 -18.08 2.33
C LYS A 357 20.56 -17.25 3.28
N ASN A 358 21.63 -16.62 2.77
CA ASN A 358 22.58 -15.90 3.61
C ASN A 358 21.91 -14.78 4.42
N VAL A 359 21.00 -14.02 3.84
CA VAL A 359 20.30 -12.96 4.59
C VAL A 359 19.33 -13.51 5.64
N TRP A 360 18.70 -14.66 5.42
CA TRP A 360 17.90 -15.33 6.46
C TRP A 360 18.77 -15.85 7.61
N VAL A 361 19.98 -16.32 7.31
CA VAL A 361 20.98 -16.72 8.30
C VAL A 361 21.44 -15.51 9.12
N ASP A 362 21.78 -14.41 8.47
CA ASP A 362 22.20 -13.19 9.15
C ASP A 362 21.08 -12.63 10.05
N HIS A 363 19.84 -12.66 9.56
CA HIS A 363 18.66 -12.24 10.31
C HIS A 363 18.43 -13.08 11.58
N THR A 364 18.45 -14.42 11.46
CA THR A 364 18.29 -15.30 12.63
C THR A 364 19.44 -15.22 13.62
N LYS A 365 20.68 -15.05 13.16
CA LYS A 365 21.85 -14.81 14.03
C LYS A 365 21.74 -13.48 14.78
N ALA A 366 21.23 -12.44 14.13
CA ALA A 366 21.01 -11.13 14.73
C ALA A 366 19.87 -11.17 15.78
N LEU A 367 18.73 -11.79 15.47
CA LEU A 367 17.64 -11.98 16.44
C LEU A 367 18.07 -12.81 17.65
N LEU A 368 18.91 -13.84 17.44
CA LEU A 368 19.49 -14.60 18.54
C LEU A 368 20.36 -13.71 19.46
N MET A 369 21.02 -12.68 18.91
CA MET A 369 21.77 -11.72 19.72
C MET A 369 20.85 -10.85 20.57
N GLU A 370 19.76 -10.33 20.01
CA GLU A 370 18.76 -9.56 20.77
C GLU A 370 18.14 -10.40 21.89
N ALA A 371 17.79 -11.66 21.61
CA ALA A 371 17.29 -12.60 22.61
C ALA A 371 18.32 -12.86 23.74
N LYS A 372 19.61 -12.90 23.43
CA LYS A 372 20.69 -13.00 24.44
C LYS A 372 20.78 -11.74 25.29
N TRP A 373 20.76 -10.56 24.66
CA TRP A 373 20.77 -9.28 25.38
C TRP A 373 19.61 -9.16 26.34
N TYR A 374 18.40 -9.51 25.89
CA TYR A 374 17.21 -9.53 26.71
C TYR A 374 17.37 -10.46 27.93
N LYS A 375 17.78 -11.72 27.70
CA LYS A 375 17.96 -12.71 28.79
C LYS A 375 19.01 -12.29 29.82
N GLU A 376 20.07 -11.62 29.38
CA GLU A 376 21.16 -11.15 30.25
C GLU A 376 20.84 -9.80 30.94
N GLY A 377 19.73 -9.15 30.57
CA GLY A 377 19.43 -7.79 31.00
C GLY A 377 20.45 -6.76 30.49
N TYR A 378 21.12 -7.07 29.39
CA TYR A 378 22.12 -6.20 28.78
C TYR A 378 21.42 -5.14 27.92
N ILE A 379 21.71 -3.88 28.23
CA ILE A 379 21.32 -2.75 27.38
C ILE A 379 22.57 -2.31 26.63
N PRO A 380 22.64 -2.46 25.29
CA PRO A 380 23.78 -2.02 24.49
C PRO A 380 23.89 -0.48 24.45
N SER A 381 24.96 0.02 23.82
CA SER A 381 24.97 1.42 23.34
C SER A 381 24.03 1.57 22.14
N LEU A 382 23.57 2.79 21.81
CA LEU A 382 22.75 3.02 20.63
C LEU A 382 23.47 2.57 19.35
N GLN A 383 24.78 2.81 19.25
CA GLN A 383 25.55 2.38 18.09
C GLN A 383 25.66 0.85 17.99
N GLU A 384 25.88 0.17 19.10
CA GLU A 384 25.93 -1.30 19.16
C GLU A 384 24.57 -1.91 18.78
N TYR A 385 23.48 -1.37 19.32
CA TYR A 385 22.12 -1.76 18.94
C TYR A 385 21.89 -1.59 17.44
N LEU A 386 22.12 -0.39 16.91
CA LEU A 386 21.87 -0.08 15.50
C LEU A 386 22.75 -0.89 14.54
N SER A 387 23.90 -1.40 14.98
CA SER A 387 24.76 -2.25 14.14
C SER A 387 24.09 -3.57 13.72
N ILE A 388 23.15 -4.06 14.53
CA ILE A 388 22.33 -5.25 14.21
C ILE A 388 20.85 -4.91 13.99
N GLY A 389 20.35 -3.79 14.52
CA GLY A 389 18.93 -3.41 14.47
C GLY A 389 18.35 -3.31 13.06
N TRP A 390 19.15 -2.85 12.09
CA TRP A 390 18.74 -2.82 10.68
C TRP A 390 18.62 -4.22 10.06
N ILE A 391 19.33 -5.22 10.60
CA ILE A 391 19.25 -6.64 10.20
C ILE A 391 18.07 -7.31 10.91
N THR A 392 17.89 -7.09 12.22
CA THR A 392 16.79 -7.67 13.01
C THR A 392 15.42 -7.14 12.61
N SER A 393 15.36 -5.94 12.00
CA SER A 393 14.11 -5.43 11.41
C SER A 393 13.56 -6.27 10.25
N GLY A 394 14.32 -7.26 9.76
CA GLY A 394 13.99 -8.05 8.57
C GLY A 394 14.17 -7.28 7.26
N CYS A 395 14.46 -5.97 7.32
CA CYS A 395 14.61 -5.14 6.13
C CYS A 395 15.74 -5.60 5.21
N LEU A 396 16.86 -6.14 5.74
CA LEU A 396 17.93 -6.66 4.88
C LEU A 396 17.48 -7.87 4.05
N VAL A 397 16.70 -8.78 4.65
CA VAL A 397 16.10 -9.94 3.94
C VAL A 397 15.23 -9.44 2.78
N LEU A 398 14.35 -8.49 3.10
CA LEU A 398 13.41 -7.90 2.15
C LEU A 398 14.12 -7.06 1.07
N GLY A 399 15.21 -6.39 1.42
CA GLY A 399 16.02 -5.58 0.52
C GLY A 399 16.74 -6.42 -0.52
N VAL A 400 17.40 -7.51 -0.11
CA VAL A 400 18.03 -8.45 -1.03
C VAL A 400 17.00 -9.13 -1.93
N LEU A 401 15.86 -9.56 -1.38
CA LEU A 401 14.75 -10.06 -2.18
C LEU A 401 14.30 -9.01 -3.21
N SER A 402 14.17 -7.75 -2.81
CA SER A 402 13.75 -6.66 -3.71
C SER A 402 14.74 -6.43 -4.85
N PHE A 403 16.04 -6.54 -4.59
CA PHE A 403 17.06 -6.43 -5.64
C PHE A 403 16.83 -7.46 -6.75
N PHE A 404 16.80 -8.75 -6.40
CA PHE A 404 16.64 -9.83 -7.37
C PHE A 404 15.26 -9.84 -8.04
N SER A 405 14.23 -9.35 -7.35
CA SER A 405 12.87 -9.32 -7.88
C SER A 405 12.62 -8.17 -8.85
N ILE A 406 13.29 -7.04 -8.68
CA ILE A 406 13.09 -5.82 -9.49
C ILE A 406 14.09 -5.76 -10.64
N MET A 407 15.34 -6.14 -10.40
CA MET A 407 16.39 -6.13 -11.40
C MET A 407 16.33 -7.39 -12.26
N ASN A 408 16.59 -7.23 -13.56
CA ASN A 408 16.84 -8.37 -14.46
C ASN A 408 18.34 -8.68 -14.50
N GLU A 409 18.70 -9.94 -14.69
CA GLU A 409 20.09 -10.33 -14.92
C GLU A 409 20.51 -9.88 -16.33
N VAL A 410 21.14 -8.70 -16.43
CA VAL A 410 21.61 -8.14 -17.72
C VAL A 410 23.13 -8.33 -17.91
N SER A 411 23.88 -8.55 -16.82
CA SER A 411 25.31 -8.90 -16.86
C SER A 411 25.80 -9.53 -15.55
N ASP A 412 26.86 -10.35 -15.63
CA ASP A 412 27.54 -10.98 -14.48
C ASP A 412 28.06 -9.94 -13.44
N ASP A 413 28.25 -8.69 -13.86
CA ASP A 413 28.66 -7.59 -12.98
C ASP A 413 27.58 -7.23 -11.95
N MET A 414 26.30 -7.51 -12.24
CA MET A 414 25.19 -7.20 -11.35
C MET A 414 25.14 -8.11 -10.11
N GLU A 415 25.62 -9.35 -10.24
CA GLU A 415 25.72 -10.28 -9.12
C GLU A 415 26.79 -9.80 -8.12
N HIS A 416 27.98 -9.47 -8.61
CA HIS A 416 29.08 -8.92 -7.81
C HIS A 416 28.77 -7.52 -7.26
N PHE A 417 27.81 -6.82 -7.87
CA PHE A 417 27.41 -5.50 -7.43
C PHE A 417 26.76 -5.56 -6.04
N LEU A 418 25.83 -6.48 -5.81
CA LEU A 418 25.14 -6.58 -4.52
C LEU A 418 26.13 -6.88 -3.39
N GLU A 419 27.06 -7.81 -3.60
CA GLU A 419 28.11 -8.14 -2.64
C GLU A 419 28.98 -6.92 -2.27
N LYS A 420 29.30 -6.07 -3.25
CA LYS A 420 30.12 -4.86 -3.04
C LYS A 420 29.35 -3.70 -2.45
N ASN A 421 28.03 -3.68 -2.58
CA ASN A 421 27.20 -2.52 -2.30
C ASN A 421 26.02 -2.82 -1.36
N GLN A 422 26.04 -3.92 -0.61
CA GLN A 422 24.98 -4.26 0.35
C GLN A 422 24.71 -3.12 1.35
N GLN A 423 25.75 -2.32 1.65
CA GLN A 423 25.65 -1.12 2.48
C GLN A 423 24.65 -0.08 1.96
N ILE A 424 24.27 -0.11 0.67
CA ILE A 424 23.22 0.77 0.13
C ILE A 424 21.86 0.59 0.83
N MET A 425 21.62 -0.60 1.41
CA MET A 425 20.40 -0.91 2.15
C MET A 425 20.48 -0.48 3.63
N HIS A 426 21.66 -0.15 4.14
CA HIS A 426 21.86 0.17 5.55
C HIS A 426 20.98 1.35 5.99
N ASP A 427 21.07 2.49 5.29
CA ASP A 427 20.36 3.70 5.68
C ASP A 427 18.82 3.55 5.55
N PRO A 428 18.28 3.01 4.44
CA PRO A 428 16.86 2.67 4.35
C PRO A 428 16.38 1.74 5.49
N CYS A 429 17.12 0.67 5.78
CA CYS A 429 16.75 -0.28 6.83
C CYS A 429 16.89 0.26 8.24
N THR A 430 17.87 1.14 8.46
CA THR A 430 18.00 1.88 9.72
C THR A 430 16.78 2.78 9.93
N ILE A 431 16.31 3.47 8.89
CA ILE A 431 15.09 4.29 8.97
C ILE A 431 13.87 3.42 9.32
N VAL A 432 13.73 2.23 8.71
CA VAL A 432 12.65 1.30 9.04
C VAL A 432 12.68 0.90 10.52
N ARG A 433 13.86 0.48 11.01
CA ARG A 433 14.06 0.13 12.42
C ARG A 433 13.70 1.28 13.36
N LEU A 434 14.23 2.48 13.10
CA LEU A 434 13.99 3.63 13.98
C LEU A 434 12.52 4.07 14.01
N TRP A 435 11.80 4.00 12.88
CA TRP A 435 10.36 4.26 12.87
C TRP A 435 9.57 3.21 13.64
N ASN A 436 9.92 1.94 13.48
CA ASN A 436 9.32 0.86 14.25
C ASN A 436 9.53 1.10 15.76
N ASP A 437 10.77 1.26 16.22
CA ASP A 437 11.11 1.47 17.62
C ASP A 437 10.41 2.69 18.23
N LEU A 438 10.27 3.79 17.48
CA LEU A 438 9.55 4.98 17.94
C LEU A 438 8.11 4.66 18.33
N SER A 439 7.47 3.74 17.62
CA SER A 439 6.04 3.46 17.73
C SER A 439 5.74 2.24 18.59
N THR A 440 6.67 1.29 18.69
CA THR A 440 6.49 0.03 19.44
C THR A 440 7.13 0.04 20.83
N SER A 441 8.11 0.91 21.10
CA SER A 441 8.93 0.91 22.33
C SER A 441 8.11 0.77 23.63
N LYS A 442 6.96 1.45 23.75
CA LYS A 442 6.13 1.35 24.95
C LYS A 442 5.53 -0.05 25.13
N ALA A 443 4.97 -0.62 24.06
CA ALA A 443 4.38 -1.96 24.08
C ALA A 443 5.46 -3.04 24.29
N GLU A 444 6.65 -2.84 23.72
CA GLU A 444 7.83 -3.69 23.91
C GLU A 444 8.32 -3.72 25.37
N ILE A 445 8.32 -2.56 26.05
CA ILE A 445 8.61 -2.51 27.48
C ILE A 445 7.58 -3.27 28.30
N GLU A 446 6.29 -3.10 27.99
CA GLU A 446 5.18 -3.73 28.72
C GLU A 446 5.15 -5.26 28.54
N ARG A 447 5.51 -5.77 27.35
CA ARG A 447 5.62 -7.21 27.07
C ARG A 447 6.90 -7.84 27.62
N GLY A 448 7.89 -7.01 27.99
CA GLY A 448 9.19 -7.44 28.48
C GLY A 448 10.04 -7.95 27.33
N ASP A 449 10.56 -7.03 26.53
CA ASP A 449 11.34 -7.32 25.33
C ASP A 449 12.77 -6.75 25.39
N ALA A 450 13.60 -7.04 24.37
CA ALA A 450 14.89 -6.43 24.16
C ALA A 450 14.80 -4.89 24.12
N PRO A 451 15.85 -4.17 24.55
CA PRO A 451 15.83 -2.71 24.54
C PRO A 451 15.81 -2.15 23.11
N SER A 452 14.86 -1.26 22.81
CA SER A 452 14.83 -0.55 21.53
C SER A 452 15.83 0.63 21.49
N ALA A 453 15.95 1.30 20.34
CA ALA A 453 16.82 2.46 20.17
C ALA A 453 16.56 3.57 21.21
N ILE A 454 15.31 3.76 21.63
CA ILE A 454 14.95 4.74 22.66
C ILE A 454 15.60 4.37 23.99
N GLN A 455 15.42 3.13 24.46
CA GLN A 455 15.99 2.63 25.71
C GLN A 455 17.52 2.66 25.69
N CYS A 456 18.12 2.27 24.57
CA CYS A 456 19.57 2.31 24.39
C CYS A 456 20.12 3.73 24.55
N TYR A 457 19.50 4.72 23.88
CA TYR A 457 19.94 6.11 23.97
C TYR A 457 19.66 6.75 25.34
N MET A 458 18.50 6.47 25.95
CA MET A 458 18.19 6.92 27.31
C MET A 458 19.28 6.47 28.30
N ARG A 459 19.69 5.20 28.20
CA ARG A 459 20.72 4.60 29.06
C ARG A 459 22.12 5.16 28.77
N GLU A 460 22.47 5.32 27.50
CA GLU A 460 23.79 5.82 27.09
C GLU A 460 23.99 7.31 27.45
N ALA A 461 23.01 8.16 27.14
CA ALA A 461 23.10 9.60 27.35
C ALA A 461 22.57 10.06 28.71
N ASN A 462 21.94 9.17 29.49
CA ASN A 462 21.29 9.45 30.76
C ASN A 462 20.26 10.60 30.65
N VAL A 463 19.31 10.45 29.73
CA VAL A 463 18.29 11.45 29.39
C VAL A 463 16.87 10.88 29.55
N SER A 464 15.88 11.77 29.61
CA SER A 464 14.46 11.38 29.60
C SER A 464 14.03 10.79 28.25
N GLU A 465 12.95 10.01 28.25
CA GLU A 465 12.35 9.43 27.04
C GLU A 465 12.03 10.49 25.97
N GLU A 466 11.51 11.66 26.35
CA GLU A 466 11.20 12.75 25.42
C GLU A 466 12.44 13.20 24.63
N ILE A 467 13.56 13.40 25.32
CA ILE A 467 14.84 13.77 24.70
C ILE A 467 15.34 12.64 23.80
N ALA A 468 15.18 11.39 24.22
CA ALA A 468 15.58 10.24 23.41
C ALA A 468 14.74 10.11 22.13
N ARG A 469 13.42 10.24 22.22
CA ARG A 469 12.52 10.25 21.07
C ARG A 469 12.89 11.34 20.07
N ASN A 470 13.13 12.57 20.55
CA ASN A 470 13.58 13.67 19.70
C ASN A 470 14.92 13.36 19.03
N HIS A 471 15.87 12.76 19.74
CA HIS A 471 17.14 12.34 19.17
C HIS A 471 16.96 11.30 18.05
N ILE A 472 16.08 10.32 18.24
CA ILE A 472 15.77 9.31 17.23
C ILE A 472 15.07 9.93 16.00
N THR A 473 14.12 10.85 16.19
CA THR A 473 13.48 11.58 15.08
C THR A 473 14.49 12.42 14.27
N ASP A 474 15.44 13.07 14.94
CA ASP A 474 16.54 13.79 14.29
C ASP A 474 17.46 12.84 13.51
N LEU A 475 17.75 11.66 14.06
CA LEU A 475 18.56 10.63 13.42
C LEU A 475 17.88 10.11 12.15
N ILE A 476 16.57 9.86 12.18
CA ILE A 476 15.77 9.50 11.00
C ILE A 476 15.88 10.59 9.94
N SER A 477 15.66 11.85 10.32
CA SER A 477 15.68 12.99 9.40
C SER A 477 17.03 13.14 8.72
N LYS A 478 18.13 13.00 9.47
CA LYS A 478 19.50 13.00 8.91
C LYS A 478 19.74 11.82 7.99
N THR A 479 19.36 10.61 8.40
CA THR A 479 19.56 9.39 7.60
C THR A 479 18.79 9.46 6.28
N LEU A 480 17.60 10.07 6.28
CA LEU A 480 16.81 10.25 5.07
C LEU A 480 17.48 11.15 4.02
N THR A 481 18.24 12.17 4.44
CA THR A 481 19.02 12.99 3.49
C THR A 481 20.12 12.20 2.78
N LYS A 482 20.65 11.15 3.41
CA LYS A 482 21.59 10.20 2.78
C LYS A 482 20.88 9.31 1.77
N VAL A 483 19.68 8.83 2.10
CA VAL A 483 18.83 8.07 1.18
C VAL A 483 18.45 8.90 -0.07
N ASN A 484 18.15 10.19 0.09
CA ASN A 484 17.96 11.09 -1.06
C ASN A 484 19.18 11.12 -1.99
N GLY A 485 20.39 11.04 -1.43
CA GLY A 485 21.65 10.97 -2.18
C GLY A 485 21.78 9.72 -3.05
N LEU A 486 21.17 8.61 -2.65
CA LEU A 486 21.19 7.37 -3.43
C LEU A 486 20.54 7.56 -4.81
N VAL A 487 19.45 8.33 -4.89
CA VAL A 487 18.71 8.58 -6.14
C VAL A 487 19.56 9.35 -7.16
N LEU A 488 20.52 10.16 -6.70
CA LEU A 488 21.36 11.02 -7.53
C LEU A 488 22.75 10.44 -7.80
N ALA A 489 23.11 9.32 -7.18
CA ALA A 489 24.43 8.73 -7.33
C ALA A 489 24.66 8.26 -8.79
N PRO A 490 25.85 8.50 -9.39
CA PRO A 490 26.17 8.00 -10.72
C PRO A 490 26.03 6.48 -10.86
N SER A 491 26.31 5.73 -9.79
CA SER A 491 26.10 4.28 -9.69
C SER A 491 24.63 3.87 -9.64
N ALA A 492 23.71 4.78 -9.34
CA ALA A 492 22.28 4.50 -9.32
C ALA A 492 21.65 4.47 -10.71
N ALA A 493 22.31 4.99 -11.75
CA ALA A 493 21.73 5.03 -13.09
C ALA A 493 21.38 3.63 -13.63
N SER A 494 22.21 2.62 -13.36
CA SER A 494 21.97 1.22 -13.74
C SER A 494 20.98 0.48 -12.82
N MET A 495 20.67 1.04 -11.64
CA MET A 495 19.84 0.42 -10.61
C MET A 495 18.67 1.30 -10.18
N LYS A 496 18.31 2.29 -10.98
CA LYS A 496 17.28 3.28 -10.64
C LYS A 496 15.97 2.63 -10.14
N PRO A 497 15.47 1.53 -10.74
CA PRO A 497 14.30 0.84 -10.21
C PRO A 497 14.48 0.34 -8.76
N PHE A 498 15.61 -0.27 -8.43
CA PHE A 498 15.91 -0.75 -7.08
C PHE A 498 16.13 0.40 -6.08
N VAL A 499 16.83 1.46 -6.48
CA VAL A 499 17.04 2.63 -5.62
C VAL A 499 15.71 3.33 -5.29
N ASN A 500 14.78 3.40 -6.24
CA ASN A 500 13.43 3.91 -5.99
C ASN A 500 12.69 3.05 -4.96
N VAL A 501 12.84 1.72 -5.02
CA VAL A 501 12.29 0.82 -4.01
C VAL A 501 12.90 1.11 -2.64
N LEU A 502 14.22 1.25 -2.53
CA LEU A 502 14.89 1.61 -1.26
C LEU A 502 14.41 2.95 -0.70
N ALA A 503 14.20 3.96 -1.54
CA ALA A 503 13.61 5.22 -1.10
C ALA A 503 12.18 5.04 -0.55
N ASN A 504 11.40 4.11 -1.13
CA ASN A 504 10.06 3.79 -0.64
C ASN A 504 10.06 3.03 0.69
N TYR A 505 11.12 2.32 1.09
CA TYR A 505 11.19 1.70 2.44
C TYR A 505 10.98 2.74 3.54
N ALA A 506 11.65 3.89 3.43
CA ALA A 506 11.50 4.98 4.40
C ALA A 506 10.06 5.52 4.43
N ARG A 507 9.42 5.66 3.26
CA ARG A 507 8.04 6.15 3.13
C ARG A 507 7.02 5.16 3.67
N VAL A 508 7.23 3.86 3.45
CA VAL A 508 6.38 2.79 3.99
C VAL A 508 6.51 2.76 5.51
N ALA A 509 7.73 2.78 6.04
CA ALA A 509 7.96 2.79 7.48
C ALA A 509 7.28 4.01 8.14
N TYR A 510 7.44 5.20 7.57
CA TYR A 510 6.72 6.38 8.03
C TYR A 510 5.20 6.17 7.99
N CYS A 511 4.65 5.75 6.85
CA CYS A 511 3.21 5.58 6.65
C CYS A 511 2.56 4.60 7.64
N PHE A 512 3.31 3.58 8.06
CA PHE A 512 2.83 2.51 8.91
C PHE A 512 3.04 2.85 10.40
N TYR A 513 4.12 3.54 10.74
CA TYR A 513 4.49 3.77 12.13
C TYR A 513 4.18 5.18 12.65
N GLN A 514 3.85 6.17 11.80
CA GLN A 514 3.65 7.57 12.25
C GLN A 514 2.58 7.74 13.36
N ASP A 515 1.53 6.92 13.36
CA ASP A 515 0.35 7.08 14.21
C ASP A 515 0.24 5.98 15.29
N GLY A 516 1.22 5.08 15.38
CA GLY A 516 1.15 3.88 16.21
C GLY A 516 1.84 2.69 15.56
N ASP A 517 1.49 1.49 16.00
CA ASP A 517 2.02 0.25 15.43
C ASP A 517 1.11 -0.23 14.30
N GLY A 518 1.15 0.46 13.15
CA GLY A 518 0.32 0.13 11.98
C GLY A 518 0.57 -1.24 11.37
N PHE A 519 1.62 -1.94 11.80
CA PHE A 519 1.93 -3.28 11.30
C PHE A 519 1.51 -4.36 12.30
N GLY A 520 1.85 -4.21 13.58
CA GLY A 520 1.48 -5.13 14.63
C GLY A 520 0.03 -4.96 15.13
N VAL A 521 -0.58 -3.78 15.00
CA VAL A 521 -1.97 -3.48 15.40
C VAL A 521 -2.83 -3.24 14.15
N GLN A 522 -3.76 -4.17 13.88
CA GLN A 522 -4.52 -4.20 12.63
C GLN A 522 -5.40 -2.96 12.38
N GLU A 523 -5.92 -2.33 13.44
CA GLU A 523 -6.83 -1.19 13.30
C GLU A 523 -6.13 0.07 12.78
N ASP A 524 -4.82 0.21 13.01
CA ASP A 524 -4.06 1.43 12.71
C ASP A 524 -3.83 1.62 11.19
N LEU A 525 -3.76 0.52 10.41
CA LEU A 525 -3.59 0.55 8.95
C LEU A 525 -4.91 0.37 8.18
N LYS A 526 -5.98 -0.01 8.86
CA LYS A 526 -7.27 -0.40 8.28
C LYS A 526 -7.84 0.62 7.30
N SER A 527 -7.82 1.90 7.66
CA SER A 527 -8.35 2.97 6.79
C SER A 527 -7.58 3.06 5.47
N LYS A 528 -6.25 2.86 5.49
CA LYS A 528 -5.39 2.85 4.31
C LYS A 528 -5.64 1.59 3.46
N ILE A 529 -5.77 0.42 4.09
CA ILE A 529 -6.15 -0.84 3.41
C ILE A 529 -7.47 -0.66 2.67
N VAL A 530 -8.51 -0.20 3.35
CA VAL A 530 -9.85 -0.02 2.77
C VAL A 530 -9.80 0.98 1.62
N SER A 531 -9.11 2.11 1.79
CA SER A 531 -8.97 3.13 0.75
C SER A 531 -8.26 2.60 -0.50
N VAL A 532 -7.19 1.83 -0.35
CA VAL A 532 -6.32 1.49 -1.48
C VAL A 532 -6.72 0.17 -2.15
N LEU A 533 -7.14 -0.82 -1.37
CA LEU A 533 -7.42 -2.17 -1.87
C LEU A 533 -8.90 -2.46 -2.08
N ILE A 534 -9.82 -1.70 -1.47
CA ILE A 534 -11.22 -2.13 -1.36
C ILE A 534 -12.18 -1.15 -2.01
N GLU A 535 -12.10 0.12 -1.64
CA GLU A 535 -12.98 1.14 -2.18
C GLU A 535 -12.52 1.54 -3.59
N PRO A 536 -13.31 1.32 -4.66
CA PRO A 536 -13.00 1.84 -5.98
C PRO A 536 -13.26 3.34 -6.08
N MET A 537 -12.76 3.97 -7.14
CA MET A 537 -13.11 5.33 -7.55
C MET A 537 -14.49 5.36 -8.21
N ASP A 538 -15.28 6.40 -7.91
CA ASP A 538 -16.73 6.53 -8.15
C ASP A 538 -17.25 6.17 -9.57
N ARG A 539 -16.43 6.21 -10.62
CA ARG A 539 -16.89 6.06 -12.01
C ARG A 539 -17.34 4.64 -12.39
N VAL A 540 -16.71 3.60 -11.81
CA VAL A 540 -17.03 2.19 -12.15
C VAL A 540 -18.45 1.84 -11.77
N ILE A 541 -18.93 2.35 -10.64
CA ILE A 541 -20.30 2.06 -10.21
C ILE A 541 -21.33 3.02 -10.80
N GLU A 542 -20.98 4.26 -11.12
CA GLU A 542 -21.93 5.13 -11.83
C GLU A 542 -22.35 4.54 -13.17
N SER A 543 -21.43 3.93 -13.91
CA SER A 543 -21.73 3.15 -15.13
C SER A 543 -22.66 1.96 -14.85
N PHE A 544 -22.32 1.13 -13.85
CA PHE A 544 -23.09 -0.06 -13.45
C PHE A 544 -24.51 0.28 -12.96
N VAL A 545 -24.65 1.29 -12.09
CA VAL A 545 -25.95 1.78 -11.55
C VAL A 545 -26.78 2.47 -12.65
N THR A 546 -26.13 3.16 -13.59
CA THR A 546 -26.82 3.76 -14.74
C THR A 546 -27.27 2.68 -15.74
N GLY A 547 -26.43 1.67 -16.00
CA GLY A 547 -26.70 0.54 -16.90
C GLY A 547 -27.82 -0.38 -16.42
N LEU A 548 -27.94 -0.55 -15.10
CA LEU A 548 -29.07 -1.26 -14.48
C LEU A 548 -30.38 -0.44 -14.44
N GLY A 549 -30.38 0.80 -14.98
CA GLY A 549 -31.56 1.67 -15.03
C GLY A 549 -32.01 2.19 -13.66
N LEU A 550 -31.10 2.09 -12.68
CA LEU A 550 -31.41 2.28 -11.27
C LEU A 550 -31.48 3.78 -10.90
N VAL A 551 -30.64 4.65 -11.43
CA VAL A 551 -30.72 6.10 -11.10
C VAL A 551 -30.71 6.95 -12.37
N SER A 552 -31.78 7.70 -12.60
CA SER A 552 -31.99 8.53 -13.81
C SER A 552 -31.64 10.01 -13.65
N ASP A 553 -31.33 10.49 -12.45
CA ASP A 553 -30.97 11.89 -12.19
C ASP A 553 -29.48 12.04 -11.81
N PRO A 554 -28.66 12.74 -12.61
CA PRO A 554 -27.25 13.04 -12.30
C PRO A 554 -27.04 13.89 -11.04
N LYS A 555 -28.09 14.49 -10.47
CA LYS A 555 -27.99 15.39 -9.30
C LYS A 555 -28.01 14.71 -7.93
N GLN A 556 -28.11 13.37 -7.85
CA GLN A 556 -28.17 12.63 -6.59
C GLN A 556 -26.95 11.69 -6.43
N SER A 557 -25.76 12.26 -6.24
CA SER A 557 -24.48 11.52 -6.23
C SER A 557 -24.21 10.70 -4.97
N SER A 558 -24.77 11.08 -3.81
CA SER A 558 -24.53 10.40 -2.52
C SER A 558 -25.03 8.95 -2.53
N TYR A 559 -26.27 8.70 -2.97
CA TYR A 559 -26.85 7.36 -3.02
C TYR A 559 -26.11 6.42 -3.98
N ARG A 560 -25.62 6.92 -5.12
CA ARG A 560 -24.81 6.13 -6.08
C ARG A 560 -23.51 5.65 -5.44
N LYS A 561 -22.84 6.52 -4.68
CA LYS A 561 -21.61 6.22 -3.95
C LYS A 561 -21.81 5.17 -2.84
N TRP A 562 -22.97 5.18 -2.16
CA TRP A 562 -23.27 4.20 -1.11
C TRP A 562 -23.49 2.79 -1.68
N PHE A 563 -24.34 2.65 -2.68
CA PHE A 563 -24.57 1.37 -3.36
C PHE A 563 -23.29 0.82 -3.99
N ALA A 564 -22.45 1.71 -4.54
CA ALA A 564 -21.13 1.41 -5.06
C ALA A 564 -20.19 0.77 -4.05
N LYS A 565 -20.02 1.45 -2.92
CA LYS A 565 -19.17 1.01 -1.84
C LYS A 565 -19.66 -0.32 -1.26
N ALA A 566 -20.97 -0.47 -1.07
CA ALA A 566 -21.58 -1.71 -0.58
C ALA A 566 -21.40 -2.89 -1.56
N ILE A 567 -21.63 -2.70 -2.86
CA ILE A 567 -21.44 -3.76 -3.87
C ILE A 567 -19.95 -4.16 -3.97
N ALA A 568 -19.03 -3.19 -3.99
CA ALA A 568 -17.60 -3.48 -4.01
C ALA A 568 -17.16 -4.27 -2.77
N LEU A 569 -17.62 -3.87 -1.58
CA LEU A 569 -17.36 -4.57 -0.33
C LEU A 569 -17.94 -5.99 -0.36
N VAL A 570 -19.18 -6.18 -0.82
CA VAL A 570 -19.80 -7.51 -0.96
C VAL A 570 -19.03 -8.40 -1.95
N ILE A 571 -18.58 -7.86 -3.08
CA ILE A 571 -17.77 -8.60 -4.06
C ILE A 571 -16.44 -9.02 -3.45
N VAL A 572 -15.74 -8.08 -2.78
CA VAL A 572 -14.47 -8.40 -2.12
C VAL A 572 -14.67 -9.42 -1.01
N ILE A 573 -15.75 -9.29 -0.22
CA ILE A 573 -16.10 -10.21 0.84
C ILE A 573 -16.44 -11.61 0.30
N ASP A 574 -17.22 -11.72 -0.78
CA ASP A 574 -17.52 -12.99 -1.48
C ASP A 574 -16.27 -13.63 -2.08
N ASP A 575 -15.42 -12.82 -2.70
CA ASP A 575 -14.17 -13.27 -3.28
C ASP A 575 -13.15 -13.73 -2.22
N ILE A 576 -13.05 -13.02 -1.10
CA ILE A 576 -12.21 -13.40 0.04
C ILE A 576 -12.78 -14.67 0.70
N TYR A 577 -14.10 -14.78 0.79
CA TYR A 577 -14.75 -16.00 1.26
C TYR A 577 -14.45 -17.20 0.34
N ASP A 578 -14.49 -17.06 -0.98
CA ASP A 578 -14.16 -18.14 -1.92
C ASP A 578 -12.69 -18.60 -1.80
N VAL A 579 -11.81 -17.77 -1.23
CA VAL A 579 -10.41 -18.12 -0.93
C VAL A 579 -10.26 -18.72 0.46
N TYR A 580 -10.93 -18.15 1.46
CA TYR A 580 -10.61 -18.41 2.85
C TYR A 580 -11.68 -19.11 3.69
N GLY A 581 -12.93 -19.15 3.25
CA GLY A 581 -14.02 -19.72 4.06
C GLY A 581 -13.89 -21.22 4.31
N SER A 582 -14.08 -21.64 5.56
CA SER A 582 -14.53 -22.98 5.92
C SER A 582 -16.07 -23.07 5.84
N LEU A 583 -16.64 -24.28 5.84
CA LEU A 583 -18.11 -24.46 5.78
C LEU A 583 -18.82 -23.87 7.02
N GLU A 584 -18.13 -23.79 8.15
CA GLU A 584 -18.63 -23.25 9.41
C GLU A 584 -18.58 -21.72 9.41
N GLU A 585 -17.49 -21.15 8.89
CA GLU A 585 -17.35 -19.71 8.61
C GLU A 585 -18.35 -19.25 7.54
N LEU A 586 -18.70 -20.10 6.57
CA LEU A 586 -19.76 -19.83 5.59
C LEU A 586 -21.11 -19.62 6.27
N GLN A 587 -21.40 -20.38 7.33
CA GLN A 587 -22.67 -20.25 8.02
C GLN A 587 -22.73 -18.92 8.78
N HIS A 588 -21.67 -18.54 9.50
CA HIS A 588 -21.57 -17.23 10.14
C HIS A 588 -21.57 -16.07 9.14
N PHE A 589 -20.85 -16.22 8.03
CA PHE A 589 -20.85 -15.28 6.90
C PHE A 589 -22.24 -15.13 6.29
N THR A 590 -22.91 -16.25 5.97
CA THR A 590 -24.24 -16.26 5.38
C THR A 590 -25.25 -15.65 6.34
N ASN A 591 -25.14 -15.93 7.65
CA ASN A 591 -25.95 -15.28 8.66
C ASN A 591 -25.68 -13.77 8.69
N ALA A 592 -24.42 -13.34 8.68
CA ALA A 592 -24.05 -11.92 8.69
C ALA A 592 -24.54 -11.18 7.43
N VAL A 593 -24.39 -11.77 6.24
CA VAL A 593 -24.82 -11.22 4.95
C VAL A 593 -26.33 -11.30 4.76
N ASP A 594 -26.99 -12.39 5.17
CA ASP A 594 -28.46 -12.52 5.15
C ASP A 594 -29.10 -11.46 6.05
N TRP A 595 -28.49 -11.16 7.21
CA TRP A 595 -28.91 -10.03 8.06
C TRP A 595 -28.67 -8.67 7.41
N LEU A 596 -27.61 -8.52 6.64
CA LEU A 596 -27.24 -7.29 5.93
C LEU A 596 -28.21 -7.02 4.77
N VAL A 597 -28.57 -8.06 4.02
CA VAL A 597 -29.64 -8.06 3.01
C VAL A 597 -30.99 -7.86 3.69
N PHE A 598 -31.24 -8.45 4.85
CA PHE A 598 -32.44 -8.23 5.64
C PHE A 598 -32.53 -6.79 6.16
N ILE A 599 -31.43 -6.13 6.52
CA ILE A 599 -31.38 -4.70 6.87
C ILE A 599 -31.61 -3.82 5.63
N LEU A 600 -31.02 -4.15 4.48
CA LEU A 600 -31.33 -3.49 3.21
C LEU A 600 -32.81 -3.69 2.81
N LEU A 601 -33.41 -4.84 3.15
CA LEU A 601 -34.82 -5.16 2.96
C LEU A 601 -35.72 -4.57 4.07
N LEU A 602 -35.23 -4.29 5.27
CA LEU A 602 -35.98 -3.60 6.34
C LEU A 602 -35.96 -2.09 6.13
N LEU A 603 -34.84 -1.55 5.63
CA LEU A 603 -34.77 -0.24 4.96
C LEU A 603 -35.67 -0.20 3.71
N PHE A 604 -36.08 -1.33 3.16
CA PHE A 604 -37.09 -1.42 2.10
C PHE A 604 -38.53 -1.49 2.65
N PHE A 605 -38.76 -1.91 3.91
CA PHE A 605 -40.08 -2.10 4.52
C PHE A 605 -40.47 -1.14 5.68
N CYS A 606 -39.67 -0.11 5.98
CA CYS A 606 -40.05 1.00 6.87
C CYS A 606 -40.36 0.63 8.34
N GLU A 607 -39.52 -0.16 9.01
CA GLU A 607 -39.53 -0.19 10.48
C GLU A 607 -38.13 0.05 11.06
N ARG A 608 -38.10 0.66 12.26
CA ARG A 608 -36.87 0.96 13.01
C ARG A 608 -35.99 -0.29 13.06
N VAL A 609 -34.78 -0.18 12.55
CA VAL A 609 -33.76 -1.22 12.71
C VAL A 609 -33.29 -1.16 14.17
N ASP A 610 -33.85 -2.01 15.01
CA ASP A 610 -33.21 -2.34 16.29
C ASP A 610 -31.92 -3.10 15.98
N ARG A 611 -30.81 -2.39 16.20
CA ARG A 611 -29.39 -2.79 16.25
C ARG A 611 -29.03 -4.19 15.73
N TRP A 612 -28.23 -4.15 14.65
CA TRP A 612 -27.36 -5.22 14.16
C TRP A 612 -26.72 -6.05 15.30
N ASP A 613 -26.75 -7.39 15.18
CA ASP A 613 -26.03 -8.25 16.12
C ASP A 613 -24.54 -8.31 15.77
N SER A 614 -23.81 -7.28 16.19
CA SER A 614 -22.34 -7.18 16.10
C SER A 614 -21.58 -8.38 16.70
N LYS A 615 -22.25 -9.28 17.42
CA LYS A 615 -21.62 -10.48 17.99
C LYS A 615 -21.21 -11.49 16.92
N GLU A 616 -21.93 -11.58 15.80
CA GLU A 616 -21.56 -12.53 14.72
C GLU A 616 -20.22 -12.17 14.04
N ILE A 617 -19.83 -10.88 14.04
CA ILE A 617 -18.52 -10.43 13.55
C ILE A 617 -17.38 -11.04 14.38
N GLN A 618 -17.62 -11.27 15.67
CA GLN A 618 -16.60 -11.84 16.58
C GLN A 618 -16.21 -13.27 16.17
N HIS A 619 -17.10 -13.96 15.45
CA HIS A 619 -16.90 -15.33 14.99
C HIS A 619 -16.27 -15.42 13.59
N LEU A 620 -16.08 -14.28 12.90
CA LEU A 620 -15.37 -14.25 11.62
C LEU A 620 -13.85 -14.34 11.82
N PRO A 621 -13.10 -14.93 10.88
CA PRO A 621 -11.64 -14.85 10.88
C PRO A 621 -11.13 -13.41 10.88
N GLU A 622 -10.00 -13.15 11.54
CA GLU A 622 -9.55 -11.78 11.80
C GLU A 622 -9.37 -10.93 10.53
N TYR A 623 -8.80 -11.52 9.47
CA TYR A 623 -8.65 -10.83 8.18
C TYR A 623 -10.02 -10.48 7.53
N MET A 624 -11.10 -11.20 7.83
CA MET A 624 -12.46 -10.87 7.32
C MET A 624 -13.11 -9.73 8.10
N LYS A 625 -12.80 -9.57 9.38
CA LYS A 625 -13.44 -8.57 10.25
C LYS A 625 -13.26 -7.15 9.71
N ILE A 626 -12.10 -6.86 9.11
CA ILE A 626 -11.82 -5.56 8.48
C ILE A 626 -12.83 -5.24 7.38
N PHE A 627 -13.08 -6.20 6.47
CA PHE A 627 -13.99 -6.01 5.34
C PHE A 627 -15.45 -5.93 5.80
N PHE A 628 -15.84 -6.78 6.74
CA PHE A 628 -17.19 -6.75 7.31
C PHE A 628 -17.48 -5.47 8.10
N GLN A 629 -16.50 -4.96 8.87
CA GLN A 629 -16.64 -3.71 9.58
C GLN A 629 -16.73 -2.51 8.63
N ALA A 630 -16.01 -2.54 7.50
CA ALA A 630 -16.16 -1.50 6.48
C ALA A 630 -17.55 -1.50 5.82
N LEU A 631 -18.20 -2.68 5.71
CA LEU A 631 -19.48 -2.87 5.01
C LEU A 631 -20.74 -2.36 5.73
N HIS A 632 -21.10 -2.79 6.92
CA HIS A 632 -20.52 -2.15 8.06
C HIS A 632 -20.85 -0.67 8.13
N ASP A 633 -19.79 0.08 8.40
CA ASP A 633 -19.82 1.52 8.58
C ASP A 633 -20.45 2.19 7.34
N THR A 634 -20.19 1.66 6.14
CA THR A 634 -20.83 2.11 4.89
C THR A 634 -22.36 2.08 4.93
N ILE A 635 -22.96 1.02 5.47
CA ILE A 635 -24.42 0.88 5.54
C ILE A 635 -25.01 1.80 6.60
N ASN A 636 -24.32 1.98 7.73
CA ASN A 636 -24.77 2.91 8.75
C ASN A 636 -24.67 4.36 8.29
N GLU A 637 -23.56 4.75 7.65
CA GLU A 637 -23.42 6.07 7.04
C GLU A 637 -24.55 6.34 6.04
N MET A 638 -24.87 5.36 5.19
CA MET A 638 -26.00 5.44 4.26
C MET A 638 -27.34 5.60 5.00
N ALA A 639 -27.58 4.82 6.06
CA ALA A 639 -28.83 4.86 6.83
C ALA A 639 -29.01 6.21 7.56
N ASP A 640 -27.94 6.75 8.15
CA ASP A 640 -27.94 8.03 8.84
C ASP A 640 -28.22 9.20 7.87
N GLU A 641 -27.61 9.19 6.67
CA GLU A 641 -27.87 10.20 5.64
C GLU A 641 -29.32 10.14 5.12
N ILE A 642 -29.86 8.94 4.86
CA ILE A 642 -31.26 8.76 4.44
C ILE A 642 -32.24 9.35 5.47
N GLN A 643 -31.95 9.13 6.77
CA GLN A 643 -32.73 9.67 7.87
C GLN A 643 -32.61 11.20 7.97
N HIS A 644 -31.40 11.75 7.79
CA HIS A 644 -31.14 13.19 7.92
C HIS A 644 -31.73 14.03 6.78
N GLU A 645 -31.71 13.55 5.52
CA GLU A 645 -32.15 14.34 4.36
C GLU A 645 -33.67 14.36 4.12
N LYS A 646 -34.49 13.67 4.94
CA LYS A 646 -35.90 13.35 4.60
C LYS A 646 -35.99 12.70 3.20
N GLY A 647 -34.97 11.93 2.81
CA GLY A 647 -34.75 11.42 1.45
C GLY A 647 -35.72 10.32 1.01
N TRP A 648 -36.50 9.76 1.94
CA TRP A 648 -37.47 8.68 1.67
C TRP A 648 -38.39 8.94 0.48
N ASN A 649 -38.91 10.15 0.32
CA ASN A 649 -39.80 10.49 -0.81
C ASN A 649 -39.09 10.53 -2.17
N LYS A 650 -37.75 10.67 -2.18
CA LYS A 650 -36.91 10.66 -3.40
C LYS A 650 -36.42 9.25 -3.75
N VAL A 651 -36.24 8.39 -2.75
CA VAL A 651 -35.80 6.99 -2.89
C VAL A 651 -36.98 6.06 -3.25
N LEU A 652 -38.20 6.36 -2.78
CA LEU A 652 -39.41 5.55 -2.98
C LEU A 652 -39.78 5.25 -4.46
N PRO A 653 -39.67 6.19 -5.42
CA PRO A 653 -39.94 5.91 -6.84
C PRO A 653 -38.93 4.95 -7.46
N TYR A 654 -37.69 4.95 -6.96
CA TYR A 654 -36.63 4.07 -7.41
C TYR A 654 -36.80 2.66 -6.83
N LEU A 655 -37.10 2.54 -5.54
CA LEU A 655 -37.44 1.25 -4.92
C LEU A 655 -38.66 0.60 -5.59
N LYS A 656 -39.65 1.39 -6.02
CA LYS A 656 -40.77 0.92 -6.85
C LYS A 656 -40.32 0.43 -8.22
N LYS A 657 -39.36 1.10 -8.86
CA LYS A 657 -38.84 0.70 -10.17
C LYS A 657 -38.00 -0.58 -10.11
N VAL A 658 -37.24 -0.77 -9.02
CA VAL A 658 -36.56 -2.04 -8.71
C VAL A 658 -37.59 -3.15 -8.49
N ALA A 659 -38.65 -2.89 -7.73
CA ALA A 659 -39.76 -3.83 -7.54
C ALA A 659 -40.61 -4.09 -8.81
N GLU A 660 -40.56 -3.19 -9.80
CA GLU A 660 -41.17 -3.39 -11.12
C GLU A 660 -40.28 -4.24 -12.04
N VAL A 661 -38.94 -4.12 -11.94
CA VAL A 661 -37.98 -5.04 -12.58
C VAL A 661 -38.14 -6.46 -12.02
N GLU A 662 -38.48 -6.62 -10.74
CA GLU A 662 -38.82 -7.91 -10.10
C GLU A 662 -40.09 -8.59 -10.64
N ARG A 663 -40.92 -7.90 -11.44
CA ARG A 663 -42.10 -8.51 -12.10
C ARG A 663 -41.79 -9.11 -13.47
N GLY A 664 -40.56 -8.98 -13.96
CA GLY A 664 -40.04 -9.73 -15.11
C GLY A 664 -39.10 -10.84 -14.64
N ASP A 665 -39.05 -11.96 -15.37
CA ASP A 665 -38.46 -13.26 -14.99
C ASP A 665 -36.93 -13.31 -14.74
N ALA A 666 -36.31 -12.29 -14.14
CA ALA A 666 -34.87 -12.26 -13.82
C ALA A 666 -34.62 -11.94 -12.33
N PRO A 667 -33.97 -12.83 -11.55
CA PRO A 667 -33.58 -12.54 -10.17
C PRO A 667 -32.55 -11.41 -10.13
N SER A 668 -32.59 -10.58 -9.07
CA SER A 668 -31.56 -9.55 -8.85
C SER A 668 -30.16 -10.18 -8.73
N VAL A 669 -29.08 -9.44 -9.04
CA VAL A 669 -27.70 -9.92 -8.85
C VAL A 669 -27.48 -10.41 -7.41
N ILE A 670 -28.10 -9.74 -6.44
CA ILE A 670 -28.08 -10.12 -5.02
C ILE A 670 -28.84 -11.44 -4.81
N GLN A 671 -30.00 -11.65 -5.43
CA GLN A 671 -30.70 -12.95 -5.40
C GLN A 671 -29.96 -14.05 -6.16
N CYS A 672 -29.26 -13.75 -7.25
CA CYS A 672 -28.38 -14.67 -7.95
C CYS A 672 -27.18 -15.07 -7.06
N TYR A 673 -26.58 -14.12 -6.35
CA TYR A 673 -25.53 -14.40 -5.35
C TYR A 673 -26.06 -15.23 -4.17
N ILE A 674 -27.25 -14.90 -3.64
CA ILE A 674 -27.93 -15.69 -2.61
C ILE A 674 -28.26 -17.10 -3.10
N TYR A 675 -28.69 -17.25 -4.35
CA TYR A 675 -28.97 -18.54 -4.95
C TYR A 675 -27.69 -19.36 -5.16
N ILE A 676 -26.59 -18.73 -5.58
CA ILE A 676 -25.27 -19.35 -5.69
C ILE A 676 -24.76 -19.79 -4.31
N ALA A 677 -24.84 -18.91 -3.30
CA ALA A 677 -24.46 -19.20 -1.91
C ALA A 677 -25.31 -20.33 -1.29
N ARG A 678 -26.64 -20.29 -1.45
CA ARG A 678 -27.56 -21.36 -1.02
C ARG A 678 -27.31 -22.69 -1.74
N SER A 679 -26.96 -22.65 -3.03
CA SER A 679 -26.64 -23.85 -3.81
C SER A 679 -25.31 -24.50 -3.41
N LYS A 680 -24.40 -23.75 -2.79
CA LYS A 680 -23.14 -24.26 -2.20
C LYS A 680 -23.40 -24.96 -0.86
N CYS A 681 -24.32 -24.45 -0.01
CA CYS A 681 -24.68 -25.10 1.28
C CYS A 681 -25.38 -26.47 1.13
N PHE A 682 -26.21 -26.68 0.10
CA PHE A 682 -27.00 -27.91 -0.05
C PHE A 682 -26.27 -29.10 -0.70
N ARG A 683 -25.00 -28.95 -1.11
CA ARG A 683 -24.23 -30.05 -1.76
C ARG A 683 -23.39 -30.89 -0.79
N GLY A 684 -23.42 -30.59 0.51
CA GLY A 684 -22.71 -31.32 1.55
C GLY A 684 -23.44 -32.56 2.10
N ASP A 685 -24.74 -32.73 1.81
CA ASP A 685 -25.47 -33.96 2.15
C ASP A 685 -25.71 -34.78 0.87
N GLY A 686 -25.31 -36.05 0.92
CA GLY A 686 -25.48 -37.05 -0.14
C GLY A 686 -26.94 -37.48 -0.35
N SER A 687 -27.93 -36.59 -0.20
CA SER A 687 -29.33 -36.89 -0.44
C SER A 687 -29.86 -36.12 -1.66
N LYS A 688 -30.19 -36.88 -2.71
CA LYS A 688 -30.90 -36.39 -3.89
C LYS A 688 -32.29 -35.89 -3.50
N SER A 689 -32.54 -34.58 -3.49
CA SER A 689 -33.90 -34.05 -3.56
C SER A 689 -34.18 -33.47 -4.96
N HIS A 690 -35.00 -34.19 -5.73
CA HIS A 690 -35.65 -33.66 -6.92
C HIS A 690 -36.66 -32.58 -6.54
N TYR A 691 -36.48 -31.36 -7.01
CA TYR A 691 -37.59 -30.43 -7.22
C TYR A 691 -37.59 -29.99 -8.68
N ARG A 692 -38.70 -30.33 -9.37
CA ARG A 692 -39.05 -29.86 -10.71
C ARG A 692 -39.38 -28.37 -10.62
N LEU A 693 -38.78 -27.57 -11.48
CA LEU A 693 -39.28 -26.26 -11.87
C LEU A 693 -40.55 -26.47 -12.71
N ASP A 694 -41.70 -26.06 -12.19
CA ASP A 694 -42.87 -25.74 -12.99
C ASP A 694 -43.31 -24.31 -12.62
N LYS A 695 -43.20 -23.44 -13.63
CA LYS A 695 -43.58 -22.01 -13.75
C LYS A 695 -42.81 -21.00 -12.92
#